data_AF-A0A4V1SB64-F1
#
_entry.id   AF-A0A4V1SB64-F1
#
_cell.length_a   1.000
_cell.length_b   1.000
_cell.length_c   1.000
_cell.angle_alpha   90.00
_cell.angle_beta   90.00
_cell.angle_gamma   90.00
#
_symmetry.space_group_name_H-M   'P 1'
#
loop_
_entity.id
_entity.type
_entity.pdbx_description
1 polymer ?
#
loop_
_entity_poly.entity_id
_entity_poly.type
_entity_poly.pdbx_seq_one_letter_code
_entity_poly.pdbx_strand_id
1 'polypeptide(L)'
;MQQYGRLLSFYAGPGLLLGPAEKELNESLTTVAGFVPAAVDFATLLLYVEEAFFRRGNWEKTAATADRYFSLVKDLNLASGFAIRYWAVAVDNLKSGRDPLLKAFQKVFESRTDEKERPRNLWLYGVILTQDGRPEEAAALIQKELESGQLDDSHPMMPQLKALLKEGRNTPSRSPDDAAALASLADRWVKTVKPAWLDWVEPVGKEGPELVAKAVEVLRGTGQYPDTTILKSVVTVLRDPSQPADIREEAVNRFVVNAPMGSADPARRSVEWNAVFTASAMPEPLRARSLAVWVLECASQGWSGTFRRWSVHPLLASATEGQQFLIRQWRGVLADGSMDRAKLKAAALALLERDLEEGMTWSFRQLFMCLANQDPAAAEEVMKVLKEKPFQKPMEEMAEQMTVEMRRYLEDVRELEPAHAALTGAVLKSLSEEAALPLSDADLLSGEMRGASVNAPATVRLALLLRHISSRNFDHSSMDVWSELLWCLDPAESRPVREAMARAVLQSATSDEAASRAVELTGGCLDIDDPEEARLWEELLKPLAGKDDWTSTADWLAFAGAVKSLRTGAATDVTHVIAELHDPELKASLARRQIQTFLATERKTELKKFIRRTPSSTLLDFSCLAASISAWRALDQQEEAETGVKRLKSSLVQAMGAAWSLRSVRRINGILEAVTDVKDPSLVPPGLEEDLIRWVAEPKDLAAARFMIAYLREDWKTCAGLSGEVIRNRPTVYPRYFLAGKACAKMGLKDQAVPLLKTYLEKTHDEIPIPEARALLKSLEP
;
A
#
# COMPACT_ATOMS: atom_id res chain seq x y z
N MET A 1 56.52 17.58 -4.73
CA MET A 1 55.38 16.67 -4.44
C MET A 1 54.28 17.35 -3.63
N GLN A 2 54.46 17.69 -2.35
CA GLN A 2 53.41 18.40 -1.58
C GLN A 2 53.05 19.80 -2.12
N GLN A 3 53.99 20.51 -2.76
CA GLN A 3 53.70 21.76 -3.48
C GLN A 3 52.89 21.55 -4.78
N TYR A 4 53.01 20.38 -5.42
CA TYR A 4 52.24 20.01 -6.61
C TYR A 4 50.79 19.63 -6.26
N GLY A 5 50.60 18.94 -5.13
CA GLY A 5 49.26 18.66 -4.59
C GLY A 5 48.48 19.91 -4.19
N ARG A 6 49.19 20.98 -3.77
CA ARG A 6 48.58 22.31 -3.51
C ARG A 6 48.29 23.09 -4.78
N LEU A 7 49.08 22.93 -5.85
CA LEU A 7 48.81 23.56 -7.14
C LEU A 7 47.51 23.01 -7.76
N LEU A 8 47.31 21.68 -7.73
CA LEU A 8 46.15 21.03 -8.33
C LEU A 8 44.83 21.29 -7.57
N SER A 9 44.88 21.47 -6.25
CA SER A 9 43.72 21.88 -5.46
C SER A 9 43.32 23.35 -5.68
N PHE A 10 44.24 24.19 -6.15
CA PHE A 10 43.96 25.59 -6.50
C PHE A 10 43.29 25.75 -7.88
N TYR A 11 43.53 24.82 -8.82
CA TYR A 11 42.92 24.84 -10.18
C TYR A 11 41.61 24.06 -10.30
N ALA A 12 41.17 23.35 -9.26
CA ALA A 12 39.96 22.53 -9.24
C ALA A 12 38.67 23.29 -8.82
N GLY A 13 38.67 24.62 -8.87
CA GLY A 13 37.45 25.43 -8.74
C GLY A 13 36.58 25.38 -10.00
N PRO A 14 35.25 25.52 -9.90
CA PRO A 14 34.35 25.45 -11.04
C PRO A 14 34.45 26.75 -11.87
N GLY A 15 35.30 26.78 -12.91
CA GLY A 15 35.17 27.79 -13.98
C GLY A 15 36.43 28.41 -14.61
N LEU A 16 37.56 27.71 -14.77
CA LEU A 16 38.72 28.27 -15.50
C LEU A 16 39.28 27.32 -16.59
N LEU A 17 39.61 27.91 -17.75
CA LEU A 17 40.14 27.24 -18.95
C LEU A 17 41.63 26.91 -18.80
N LEU A 18 41.97 25.61 -18.87
CA LEU A 18 43.36 25.12 -18.83
C LEU A 18 43.91 24.96 -20.26
N GLY A 19 44.35 26.06 -20.86
CA GLY A 19 45.15 26.02 -22.11
C GLY A 19 46.65 25.85 -21.83
N PRO A 20 47.27 26.65 -20.94
CA PRO A 20 48.72 26.58 -20.72
C PRO A 20 49.19 25.38 -19.88
N ALA A 21 48.33 24.84 -19.01
CA ALA A 21 48.69 23.80 -18.04
C ALA A 21 48.84 22.38 -18.64
N GLU A 22 48.24 22.12 -19.80
CA GLU A 22 48.29 20.81 -20.47
C GLU A 22 49.70 20.49 -21.04
N LYS A 23 50.45 21.54 -21.40
CA LYS A 23 51.82 21.39 -21.91
C LYS A 23 52.83 21.12 -20.78
N GLU A 24 52.72 21.83 -19.65
CA GLU A 24 53.57 21.58 -18.47
C GLU A 24 53.32 20.21 -17.84
N LEU A 25 52.08 19.70 -17.88
CA LEU A 25 51.75 18.37 -17.37
C LEU A 25 52.36 17.26 -18.24
N ASN A 26 52.32 17.39 -19.58
CA ASN A 26 52.93 16.42 -20.51
C ASN A 26 54.47 16.42 -20.43
N GLU A 27 55.11 17.59 -20.28
CA GLU A 27 56.56 17.69 -20.11
C GLU A 27 57.02 17.12 -18.75
N SER A 28 56.21 17.26 -17.70
CA SER A 28 56.47 16.70 -16.36
C SER A 28 56.32 15.17 -16.31
N LEU A 29 55.33 14.60 -17.00
CA LEU A 29 55.10 13.14 -17.06
C LEU A 29 56.25 12.39 -17.76
N THR A 30 56.90 13.04 -18.73
CA THR A 30 58.05 12.46 -19.45
C THR A 30 59.31 12.41 -18.56
N THR A 31 59.41 13.29 -17.56
CA THR A 31 60.58 13.39 -16.66
C THR A 31 60.50 12.44 -15.46
N VAL A 32 59.30 12.00 -15.06
CA VAL A 32 59.08 11.15 -13.87
C VAL A 32 59.26 9.64 -14.16
N ALA A 33 59.33 9.23 -15.44
CA ALA A 33 59.47 7.83 -15.86
C ALA A 33 60.80 7.14 -15.44
N GLY A 34 61.73 7.85 -14.78
CA GLY A 34 63.05 7.33 -14.38
C GLY A 34 63.21 6.83 -12.94
N PHE A 35 62.19 6.93 -12.06
CA PHE A 35 62.36 6.57 -10.63
C PHE A 35 61.29 5.56 -10.13
N VAL A 36 61.79 4.40 -9.71
CA VAL A 36 61.02 3.19 -9.35
C VAL A 36 60.17 3.25 -8.06
N PRO A 37 60.25 4.21 -7.12
CA PRO A 37 59.33 4.22 -5.97
C PRO A 37 57.94 4.84 -6.23
N ALA A 38 57.55 5.15 -7.48
CA ALA A 38 56.37 5.97 -7.78
C ALA A 38 55.08 5.21 -8.15
N ALA A 39 55.00 3.88 -8.00
CA ALA A 39 53.83 3.12 -8.50
C ALA A 39 52.52 3.42 -7.74
N VAL A 40 52.58 3.66 -6.43
CA VAL A 40 51.40 3.94 -5.59
C VAL A 40 50.93 5.39 -5.76
N ASP A 41 51.86 6.34 -5.89
CA ASP A 41 51.54 7.76 -6.08
C ASP A 41 51.08 8.07 -7.52
N PHE A 42 51.56 7.31 -8.52
CA PHE A 42 51.10 7.44 -9.91
C PHE A 42 49.70 6.87 -10.11
N ALA A 43 49.36 5.74 -9.47
CA ALA A 43 48.01 5.19 -9.45
C ALA A 43 47.01 6.15 -8.77
N THR A 44 47.45 6.85 -7.72
CA THR A 44 46.64 7.86 -7.02
C THR A 44 46.44 9.13 -7.87
N LEU A 45 47.47 9.58 -8.59
CA LEU A 45 47.36 10.71 -9.52
C LEU A 45 46.42 10.40 -10.70
N LEU A 46 46.43 9.15 -11.18
CA LEU A 46 45.53 8.68 -12.23
C LEU A 46 44.09 8.49 -11.76
N LEU A 47 43.87 8.04 -10.51
CA LEU A 47 42.55 8.01 -9.87
C LEU A 47 41.90 9.40 -9.86
N TYR A 48 42.67 10.46 -9.62
CA TYR A 48 42.17 11.85 -9.70
C TYR A 48 41.85 12.31 -11.13
N VAL A 49 42.61 11.85 -12.12
CA VAL A 49 42.38 12.16 -13.54
C VAL A 49 41.16 11.40 -14.07
N GLU A 50 40.98 10.14 -13.68
CA GLU A 50 39.81 9.32 -14.03
C GLU A 50 38.55 9.80 -13.33
N GLU A 51 38.60 10.21 -12.05
CA GLU A 51 37.47 10.82 -11.36
C GLU A 51 37.03 12.13 -12.04
N ALA A 52 37.99 12.91 -12.58
CA ALA A 52 37.71 14.12 -13.34
C ALA A 52 37.06 13.86 -14.72
N PHE A 53 37.40 12.75 -15.40
CA PHE A 53 36.72 12.32 -16.63
C PHE A 53 35.36 11.66 -16.36
N PHE A 54 35.27 10.87 -15.28
CA PHE A 54 34.06 10.19 -14.79
C PHE A 54 32.96 11.21 -14.44
N ARG A 55 33.32 12.31 -13.76
CA ARG A 55 32.37 13.41 -13.46
C ARG A 55 31.92 14.22 -14.69
N ARG A 56 32.58 14.06 -15.85
CA ARG A 56 32.29 14.81 -17.10
C ARG A 56 31.68 13.97 -18.23
N GLY A 57 31.46 12.67 -18.02
CA GLY A 57 30.71 11.82 -18.95
C GLY A 57 31.39 11.50 -20.29
N ASN A 58 32.72 11.60 -20.40
CA ASN A 58 33.45 11.37 -21.66
C ASN A 58 34.11 9.98 -21.70
N TRP A 59 33.27 8.96 -21.95
CA TRP A 59 33.58 7.54 -21.70
C TRP A 59 34.52 6.88 -22.72
N GLU A 60 34.56 7.35 -23.97
CA GLU A 60 35.54 6.87 -24.96
C GLU A 60 36.98 7.21 -24.56
N LYS A 61 37.19 8.38 -23.95
CA LYS A 61 38.50 8.76 -23.41
C LYS A 61 38.87 7.96 -22.17
N THR A 62 37.91 7.63 -21.30
CA THR A 62 38.13 6.75 -20.15
C THR A 62 38.57 5.36 -20.62
N ALA A 63 37.85 4.77 -21.59
CA ALA A 63 38.20 3.47 -22.15
C ALA A 63 39.58 3.47 -22.84
N ALA A 64 39.89 4.50 -23.65
CA ALA A 64 41.19 4.62 -24.30
C ALA A 64 42.35 4.86 -23.31
N THR A 65 42.10 5.53 -22.19
CA THR A 65 43.08 5.77 -21.12
C THR A 65 43.34 4.49 -20.32
N ALA A 66 42.28 3.72 -20.03
CA ALA A 66 42.39 2.40 -19.40
C ALA A 66 43.16 1.40 -20.28
N ASP A 67 42.90 1.39 -21.60
CA ASP A 67 43.61 0.51 -22.54
C ASP A 67 45.10 0.87 -22.65
N ARG A 68 45.44 2.18 -22.62
CA ARG A 68 46.83 2.67 -22.52
C ARG A 68 47.49 2.30 -21.19
N TYR A 69 46.76 2.38 -20.07
CA TYR A 69 47.24 1.97 -18.75
C TYR A 69 47.56 0.48 -18.73
N PHE A 70 46.70 -0.37 -19.29
CA PHE A 70 46.96 -1.79 -19.42
C PHE A 70 48.18 -2.09 -20.28
N SER A 71 48.40 -1.35 -21.37
CA SER A 71 49.64 -1.45 -22.14
C SER A 71 50.89 -1.11 -21.33
N LEU A 72 50.79 -0.16 -20.38
CA LEU A 72 51.92 0.25 -19.51
C LEU A 72 52.15 -0.74 -18.35
N VAL A 73 51.07 -1.26 -17.75
CA VAL A 73 51.12 -2.22 -16.63
C VAL A 73 51.52 -3.62 -17.10
N LYS A 74 51.24 -3.96 -18.36
CA LYS A 74 51.69 -5.19 -19.03
C LYS A 74 53.21 -5.41 -18.90
N ASP A 75 53.98 -4.32 -18.82
CA ASP A 75 55.45 -4.35 -18.72
C ASP A 75 55.98 -4.33 -17.27
N LEU A 76 55.13 -4.05 -16.27
CA LEU A 76 55.57 -3.81 -14.88
C LEU A 76 55.27 -4.96 -13.89
N ASN A 77 54.60 -6.03 -14.31
CA ASN A 77 54.33 -7.24 -13.51
C ASN A 77 53.74 -6.99 -12.09
N LEU A 78 53.11 -5.84 -11.86
CA LEU A 78 52.57 -5.42 -10.58
C LEU A 78 51.03 -5.38 -10.63
N ALA A 79 50.42 -6.26 -9.83
CA ALA A 79 49.02 -6.25 -9.35
C ALA A 79 47.88 -6.36 -10.40
N SER A 80 47.82 -7.49 -11.12
CA SER A 80 46.69 -7.85 -12.00
C SER A 80 45.35 -8.02 -11.25
N GLY A 81 45.35 -8.49 -10.00
CA GLY A 81 44.12 -8.73 -9.23
C GLY A 81 43.39 -7.47 -8.75
N PHE A 82 44.10 -6.37 -8.46
CA PHE A 82 43.48 -5.13 -7.96
C PHE A 82 42.84 -4.32 -9.09
N ALA A 83 43.50 -4.25 -10.25
CA ALA A 83 42.96 -3.60 -11.45
C ALA A 83 41.68 -4.29 -11.93
N ILE A 84 41.65 -5.63 -11.98
CA ILE A 84 40.46 -6.40 -12.37
C ILE A 84 39.27 -6.14 -11.41
N ARG A 85 39.53 -6.04 -10.10
CA ARG A 85 38.50 -5.75 -9.09
C ARG A 85 37.92 -4.33 -9.23
N TYR A 86 38.77 -3.34 -9.45
CA TYR A 86 38.32 -1.96 -9.65
C TYR A 86 37.52 -1.82 -10.96
N TRP A 87 37.89 -2.58 -11.97
CA TRP A 87 37.24 -2.60 -13.27
C TRP A 87 35.90 -3.35 -13.24
N ALA A 88 35.78 -4.42 -12.47
CA ALA A 88 34.50 -5.07 -12.15
C ALA A 88 33.52 -4.09 -11.49
N VAL A 89 33.99 -3.28 -10.54
CA VAL A 89 33.19 -2.22 -9.89
C VAL A 89 32.82 -1.11 -10.89
N ALA A 90 33.71 -0.75 -11.82
CA ALA A 90 33.41 0.24 -12.87
C ALA A 90 32.36 -0.29 -13.87
N VAL A 91 32.43 -1.57 -14.24
CA VAL A 91 31.45 -2.25 -15.13
C VAL A 91 30.08 -2.44 -14.45
N ASP A 92 30.07 -2.67 -13.14
CA ASP A 92 28.83 -2.74 -12.34
C ASP A 92 28.10 -1.37 -12.31
N ASN A 93 28.84 -0.26 -12.38
CA ASN A 93 28.29 1.10 -12.35
C ASN A 93 27.89 1.69 -13.72
N LEU A 94 28.16 1.01 -14.85
CA LEU A 94 27.91 1.54 -16.20
C LEU A 94 26.68 0.91 -16.88
N LYS A 95 25.69 1.74 -17.23
CA LYS A 95 24.43 1.30 -17.89
C LYS A 95 24.47 1.34 -19.43
N SER A 96 25.42 2.04 -20.05
CA SER A 96 25.58 2.12 -21.51
C SER A 96 27.03 1.87 -21.92
N GLY A 97 27.27 0.99 -22.89
CA GLY A 97 28.63 0.62 -23.34
C GLY A 97 29.27 -0.56 -22.57
N ARG A 98 28.46 -1.40 -21.92
CA ARG A 98 28.90 -2.54 -21.10
C ARG A 98 29.56 -3.67 -21.91
N ASP A 99 29.07 -3.93 -23.12
CA ASP A 99 29.56 -5.03 -23.99
C ASP A 99 31.04 -4.93 -24.40
N PRO A 100 31.56 -3.78 -24.86
CA PRO A 100 32.99 -3.61 -25.11
C PRO A 100 33.86 -3.87 -23.87
N LEU A 101 33.36 -3.48 -22.69
CA LEU A 101 34.05 -3.70 -21.42
C LEU A 101 33.99 -5.16 -20.98
N LEU A 102 32.86 -5.85 -21.14
CA LEU A 102 32.77 -7.31 -20.90
C LEU A 102 33.72 -8.08 -21.81
N LYS A 103 33.84 -7.70 -23.09
CA LYS A 103 34.78 -8.31 -24.03
C LYS A 103 36.24 -8.07 -23.64
N ALA A 104 36.57 -6.86 -23.19
CA ALA A 104 37.90 -6.58 -22.67
C ALA A 104 38.15 -7.28 -21.32
N PHE A 105 37.12 -7.51 -20.49
CA PHE A 105 37.22 -8.28 -19.23
C PHE A 105 37.58 -9.71 -19.52
N GLN A 106 36.82 -10.32 -20.42
CA GLN A 106 37.04 -11.66 -20.90
C GLN A 106 38.46 -11.83 -21.43
N LYS A 107 38.93 -10.90 -22.28
CA LYS A 107 40.28 -10.92 -22.82
C LYS A 107 41.36 -10.81 -21.74
N VAL A 108 41.14 -10.01 -20.70
CA VAL A 108 42.05 -9.91 -19.55
C VAL A 108 42.03 -11.18 -18.70
N PHE A 109 40.85 -11.71 -18.39
CA PHE A 109 40.65 -12.97 -17.65
C PHE A 109 41.35 -14.15 -18.36
N GLU A 110 41.20 -14.24 -19.69
CA GLU A 110 41.81 -15.26 -20.54
C GLU A 110 43.33 -15.08 -20.72
N SER A 111 43.84 -13.85 -20.67
CA SER A 111 45.24 -13.56 -21.02
C SER A 111 46.25 -13.64 -19.88
N ARG A 112 45.85 -13.55 -18.60
CA ARG A 112 46.70 -13.76 -17.41
C ARG A 112 45.90 -13.61 -16.12
N THR A 113 45.58 -14.71 -15.45
CA THR A 113 45.22 -14.71 -14.03
C THR A 113 46.18 -15.63 -13.27
N ASP A 114 46.76 -15.12 -12.19
CA ASP A 114 47.45 -15.95 -11.19
C ASP A 114 46.48 -17.07 -10.76
N GLU A 115 46.94 -18.32 -10.74
CA GLU A 115 46.13 -19.50 -10.38
C GLU A 115 45.41 -19.29 -9.05
N LYS A 116 46.01 -18.54 -8.12
CA LYS A 116 45.43 -18.23 -6.80
C LYS A 116 44.24 -17.26 -6.84
N GLU A 117 44.16 -16.36 -7.81
CA GLU A 117 43.08 -15.36 -7.91
C GLU A 117 42.01 -15.74 -8.95
N ARG A 118 42.29 -16.77 -9.76
CA ARG A 118 41.41 -17.25 -10.84
C ARG A 118 39.99 -17.59 -10.37
N PRO A 119 39.76 -18.32 -9.25
CA PRO A 119 38.40 -18.64 -8.79
C PRO A 119 37.60 -17.39 -8.40
N ARG A 120 38.26 -16.38 -7.81
CA ARG A 120 37.60 -15.14 -7.37
C ARG A 120 37.23 -14.24 -8.54
N ASN A 121 38.12 -14.12 -9.53
CA ASN A 121 37.85 -13.35 -10.74
C ASN A 121 36.77 -14.01 -11.61
N LEU A 122 36.75 -15.34 -11.66
CA LEU A 122 35.69 -16.11 -12.31
C LEU A 122 34.33 -15.88 -11.64
N TRP A 123 34.30 -15.84 -10.30
CA TRP A 123 33.07 -15.53 -9.57
C TRP A 123 32.59 -14.10 -9.85
N LEU A 124 33.48 -13.10 -9.79
CA LEU A 124 33.15 -11.71 -10.13
C LEU A 124 32.61 -11.58 -11.55
N TYR A 125 33.25 -12.23 -12.53
CA TYR A 125 32.79 -12.19 -13.92
C TYR A 125 31.43 -12.86 -14.09
N GLY A 126 31.25 -14.01 -13.45
CA GLY A 126 29.96 -14.69 -13.42
C GLY A 126 28.86 -13.83 -12.80
N VAL A 127 29.14 -13.11 -11.70
CA VAL A 127 28.18 -12.19 -11.07
C VAL A 127 27.79 -11.08 -12.04
N ILE A 128 28.77 -10.47 -12.72
CA ILE A 128 28.51 -9.42 -13.69
C ILE A 128 27.66 -9.95 -14.86
N LEU A 129 27.97 -11.13 -15.39
CA LEU A 129 27.20 -11.75 -16.46
C LEU A 129 25.76 -12.07 -16.01
N THR A 130 25.58 -12.56 -14.79
CA THR A 130 24.26 -12.80 -14.20
C THR A 130 23.48 -11.49 -14.03
N GLN A 131 24.12 -10.43 -13.52
CA GLN A 131 23.53 -9.08 -13.40
C GLN A 131 23.22 -8.46 -14.77
N ASP A 132 23.91 -8.87 -15.83
CA ASP A 132 23.67 -8.45 -17.21
C ASP A 132 22.59 -9.29 -17.92
N GLY A 133 21.91 -10.18 -17.19
CA GLY A 133 20.88 -11.04 -17.76
C GLY A 133 21.42 -12.18 -18.63
N ARG A 134 22.71 -12.53 -18.47
CA ARG A 134 23.40 -13.64 -19.17
C ARG A 134 23.82 -14.77 -18.22
N PRO A 135 22.91 -15.30 -17.39
CA PRO A 135 23.21 -16.32 -16.39
C PRO A 135 23.68 -17.66 -16.98
N GLU A 136 23.23 -18.03 -18.17
CA GLU A 136 23.73 -19.25 -18.85
C GLU A 136 25.17 -19.10 -19.33
N GLU A 137 25.57 -17.90 -19.75
CA GLU A 137 26.95 -17.64 -20.13
C GLU A 137 27.86 -17.64 -18.90
N ALA A 138 27.38 -17.10 -17.79
CA ALA A 138 28.05 -17.24 -16.49
C ALA A 138 28.21 -18.71 -16.10
N ALA A 139 27.13 -19.50 -16.20
CA ALA A 139 27.16 -20.93 -15.90
C ALA A 139 28.07 -21.72 -16.83
N ALA A 140 28.03 -21.46 -18.14
CA ALA A 140 28.88 -22.13 -19.13
C ALA A 140 30.36 -21.80 -18.91
N LEU A 141 30.66 -20.53 -18.60
CA LEU A 141 32.01 -20.09 -18.26
C LEU A 141 32.53 -20.78 -16.99
N ILE A 142 31.74 -20.78 -15.92
CA ILE A 142 32.12 -21.41 -14.65
C ILE A 142 32.27 -22.92 -14.83
N GLN A 143 31.35 -23.56 -15.56
CA GLN A 143 31.42 -24.99 -15.85
C GLN A 143 32.68 -25.34 -16.62
N LYS A 144 32.99 -24.58 -17.67
CA LYS A 144 34.20 -24.80 -18.49
C LYS A 144 35.47 -24.70 -17.65
N GLU A 145 35.54 -23.76 -16.71
CA GLU A 145 36.70 -23.61 -15.82
C GLU A 145 36.78 -24.68 -14.72
N LEU A 146 35.64 -25.19 -14.24
CA LEU A 146 35.62 -26.35 -13.35
C LEU A 146 36.08 -27.63 -14.06
N GLU A 147 35.68 -27.80 -15.32
CA GLU A 147 36.07 -28.95 -16.15
C GLU A 147 37.52 -28.88 -16.64
N SER A 148 38.12 -27.68 -16.71
CA SER A 148 39.52 -27.52 -17.14
C SER A 148 40.53 -28.05 -16.12
N GLY A 149 40.10 -28.30 -14.88
CA GLY A 149 40.95 -28.75 -13.78
C GLY A 149 41.90 -27.67 -13.23
N GLN A 150 41.74 -26.42 -13.65
CA GLN A 150 42.59 -25.29 -13.23
C GLN A 150 42.16 -24.66 -11.89
N LEU A 151 41.04 -25.08 -11.32
CA LEU A 151 40.51 -24.58 -10.06
C LEU A 151 40.77 -25.60 -8.95
N ASP A 152 41.42 -25.15 -7.87
CA ASP A 152 41.61 -25.94 -6.66
C ASP A 152 40.26 -26.08 -5.92
N ASP A 153 39.77 -27.32 -5.78
CA ASP A 153 38.52 -27.64 -5.09
C ASP A 153 38.51 -27.22 -3.61
N SER A 154 39.68 -26.99 -3.01
CA SER A 154 39.83 -26.49 -1.62
C SER A 154 39.78 -24.96 -1.51
N HIS A 155 39.67 -24.24 -2.63
CA HIS A 155 39.68 -22.78 -2.61
C HIS A 155 38.40 -22.20 -1.97
N PRO A 156 38.50 -21.16 -1.10
CA PRO A 156 37.36 -20.60 -0.37
C PRO A 156 36.18 -20.06 -1.21
N MET A 157 36.41 -19.81 -2.51
CA MET A 157 35.40 -19.34 -3.48
C MET A 157 34.63 -20.45 -4.20
N MET A 158 35.02 -21.72 -4.02
CA MET A 158 34.37 -22.85 -4.69
C MET A 158 32.89 -23.02 -4.31
N PRO A 159 32.46 -22.81 -3.05
CA PRO A 159 31.03 -22.83 -2.71
C PRO A 159 30.22 -21.76 -3.47
N GLN A 160 30.76 -20.54 -3.61
CA GLN A 160 30.11 -19.42 -4.31
C GLN A 160 30.04 -19.65 -5.82
N LEU A 161 31.11 -20.20 -6.42
CA LEU A 161 31.10 -20.61 -7.84
C LEU A 161 30.09 -21.73 -8.11
N LYS A 162 30.01 -22.74 -7.24
CA LYS A 162 29.03 -23.83 -7.35
C LYS A 162 27.60 -23.30 -7.15
N ALA A 163 27.40 -22.33 -6.28
CA ALA A 163 26.11 -21.65 -6.10
C ALA A 163 25.73 -20.85 -7.36
N LEU A 164 26.64 -20.05 -7.91
CA LEU A 164 26.41 -19.24 -9.11
C LEU A 164 26.21 -20.12 -10.37
N LEU A 165 26.91 -21.24 -10.48
CA LEU A 165 26.69 -22.25 -11.52
C LEU A 165 25.29 -22.86 -11.42
N LYS A 166 24.87 -23.23 -10.21
CA LYS A 166 23.53 -23.78 -9.97
C LYS A 166 22.46 -22.73 -10.29
N GLU A 167 22.67 -21.48 -9.89
CA GLU A 167 21.81 -20.34 -10.21
C GLU A 167 21.73 -20.13 -11.73
N GLY A 168 22.87 -20.08 -12.43
CA GLY A 168 22.90 -19.85 -13.86
C GLY A 168 22.38 -21.01 -14.72
N ARG A 169 22.41 -22.25 -14.20
CA ARG A 169 21.73 -23.40 -14.83
C ARG A 169 20.21 -23.40 -14.62
N ASN A 170 19.76 -22.83 -13.50
CA ASN A 170 18.35 -22.76 -13.14
C ASN A 170 17.68 -21.47 -13.60
N THR A 171 18.46 -20.52 -14.11
CA THR A 171 18.00 -19.24 -14.63
C THR A 171 18.22 -19.24 -16.15
N PRO A 172 17.19 -19.51 -16.96
CA PRO A 172 17.35 -19.52 -18.42
C PRO A 172 17.89 -18.17 -18.91
N SER A 173 18.76 -18.19 -19.93
CA SER A 173 19.14 -16.97 -20.66
C SER A 173 17.90 -16.47 -21.36
N ARG A 174 17.53 -15.24 -21.04
CA ARG A 174 16.22 -14.72 -21.41
C ARG A 174 16.33 -14.13 -22.79
N SER A 175 15.85 -14.89 -23.77
CA SER A 175 15.83 -14.45 -25.14
C SER A 175 14.96 -13.18 -25.26
N PRO A 176 15.23 -12.30 -26.24
CA PRO A 176 14.30 -11.23 -26.61
C PRO A 176 12.86 -11.72 -26.84
N ASP A 177 12.70 -13.00 -27.21
CA ASP A 177 11.40 -13.64 -27.41
C ASP A 177 10.61 -13.83 -26.09
N ASP A 178 11.30 -14.03 -24.96
CA ASP A 178 10.67 -14.10 -23.63
C ASP A 178 10.09 -12.74 -23.23
N ALA A 179 10.82 -11.65 -23.49
CA ALA A 179 10.36 -10.29 -23.24
C ALA A 179 9.13 -9.94 -24.12
N ALA A 180 9.15 -10.36 -25.39
CA ALA A 180 8.02 -10.19 -26.30
C ALA A 180 6.80 -11.03 -25.87
N ALA A 181 7.02 -12.26 -25.40
CA ALA A 181 5.96 -13.13 -24.88
C ALA A 181 5.31 -12.54 -23.61
N LEU A 182 6.10 -11.91 -22.75
CA LEU A 182 5.64 -11.23 -21.53
C LEU A 182 4.87 -9.93 -21.82
N ALA A 183 5.37 -9.10 -22.75
CA ALA A 183 4.63 -7.93 -23.24
C ALA A 183 3.29 -8.37 -23.88
N SER A 184 3.32 -9.46 -24.66
CA SER A 184 2.11 -10.07 -25.23
C SER A 184 1.15 -10.62 -24.19
N LEU A 185 1.65 -11.15 -23.06
CA LEU A 185 0.80 -11.57 -21.94
C LEU A 185 0.15 -10.37 -21.25
N ALA A 186 0.92 -9.32 -20.93
CA ALA A 186 0.38 -8.11 -20.33
C ALA A 186 -0.66 -7.48 -21.26
N ASP A 187 -0.38 -7.41 -22.56
CA ASP A 187 -1.33 -6.93 -23.55
C ASP A 187 -2.55 -7.85 -23.71
N ARG A 188 -2.39 -9.17 -23.63
CA ARG A 188 -3.54 -10.11 -23.62
C ARG A 188 -4.37 -9.95 -22.36
N TRP A 189 -3.75 -9.84 -21.19
CA TRP A 189 -4.47 -9.58 -19.95
C TRP A 189 -5.19 -8.24 -20.01
N VAL A 190 -4.55 -7.19 -20.52
CA VAL A 190 -5.23 -5.92 -20.76
C VAL A 190 -6.38 -6.12 -21.75
N LYS A 191 -6.20 -6.84 -22.85
CA LYS A 191 -7.28 -7.05 -23.83
C LYS A 191 -8.42 -7.93 -23.29
N THR A 192 -8.15 -8.82 -22.35
CA THR A 192 -9.10 -9.85 -21.89
C THR A 192 -9.76 -9.52 -20.56
N VAL A 193 -9.02 -8.88 -19.64
CA VAL A 193 -9.37 -8.72 -18.23
C VAL A 193 -9.23 -7.26 -17.75
N LYS A 194 -8.64 -6.35 -18.54
CA LYS A 194 -8.36 -4.96 -18.10
C LYS A 194 -9.55 -4.38 -17.34
N PRO A 195 -9.39 -4.11 -16.05
CA PRO A 195 -10.45 -3.49 -15.29
C PRO A 195 -10.57 -2.03 -15.70
N ALA A 196 -11.80 -1.51 -15.78
CA ALA A 196 -12.07 -0.16 -16.28
C ALA A 196 -11.36 0.93 -15.43
N TRP A 197 -11.12 0.67 -14.14
CA TRP A 197 -10.38 1.58 -13.27
C TRP A 197 -8.95 1.87 -13.74
N LEU A 198 -8.31 0.93 -14.45
CA LEU A 198 -6.91 1.09 -14.88
C LEU A 198 -6.73 2.26 -15.86
N ASP A 199 -7.76 2.53 -16.67
CA ASP A 199 -7.74 3.66 -17.60
C ASP A 199 -7.81 5.00 -16.86
N TRP A 200 -8.55 5.04 -15.77
CA TRP A 200 -8.86 6.26 -15.07
C TRP A 200 -7.78 6.72 -14.07
N VAL A 201 -7.13 5.79 -13.36
CA VAL A 201 -6.10 6.16 -12.36
C VAL A 201 -4.91 6.81 -13.06
N GLU A 202 -4.49 8.03 -12.69
CA GLU A 202 -3.33 8.66 -13.31
C GLU A 202 -2.02 7.92 -12.96
N PRO A 203 -1.10 7.74 -13.92
CA PRO A 203 0.24 7.24 -13.63
C PRO A 203 1.05 8.30 -12.86
N VAL A 204 2.11 7.89 -12.17
CA VAL A 204 2.92 8.85 -11.41
C VAL A 204 3.82 9.63 -12.36
N GLY A 205 3.53 10.91 -12.56
CA GLY A 205 4.35 11.82 -13.37
C GLY A 205 3.66 12.25 -14.66
N LYS A 206 4.34 13.11 -15.43
CA LYS A 206 3.86 13.61 -16.73
C LYS A 206 4.17 12.58 -17.82
N GLU A 207 3.37 12.59 -18.90
CA GLU A 207 3.52 11.68 -20.04
C GLU A 207 4.94 11.67 -20.64
N GLY A 208 5.30 10.56 -21.31
CA GLY A 208 6.59 10.42 -22.01
C GLY A 208 7.70 9.80 -21.16
N PRO A 209 8.98 10.07 -21.47
CA PRO A 209 10.13 9.42 -20.80
C PRO A 209 10.19 9.64 -19.28
N GLU A 210 9.68 10.77 -18.78
CA GLU A 210 9.58 11.05 -17.34
C GLU A 210 8.64 10.06 -16.62
N LEU A 211 7.56 9.65 -17.29
CA LEU A 211 6.64 8.65 -16.77
C LEU A 211 7.32 7.30 -16.57
N VAL A 212 8.12 6.90 -17.54
CA VAL A 212 8.80 5.60 -17.50
C VAL A 212 9.89 5.62 -16.45
N ALA A 213 10.67 6.69 -16.35
CA ALA A 213 11.67 6.85 -15.29
C ALA A 213 11.03 6.74 -13.89
N LYS A 214 9.86 7.36 -13.70
CA LYS A 214 9.13 7.32 -12.43
C LYS A 214 8.44 5.97 -12.18
N ALA A 215 7.94 5.31 -13.23
CA ALA A 215 7.44 3.94 -13.13
C ALA A 215 8.55 2.96 -12.72
N VAL A 216 9.77 3.15 -13.22
CA VAL A 216 10.95 2.38 -12.81
C VAL A 216 11.34 2.67 -11.35
N GLU A 217 11.22 3.93 -10.90
CA GLU A 217 11.40 4.30 -9.49
C GLU A 217 10.38 3.57 -8.58
N VAL A 218 9.10 3.56 -8.98
CA VAL A 218 8.02 2.84 -8.29
C VAL A 218 8.33 1.34 -8.18
N LEU A 219 8.78 0.71 -9.27
CA LEU A 219 9.15 -0.71 -9.31
C LEU A 219 10.33 -1.05 -8.41
N ARG A 220 11.30 -0.14 -8.29
CA ARG A 220 12.48 -0.30 -7.42
C ARG A 220 12.18 -0.10 -5.94
N GLY A 221 10.94 0.21 -5.56
CA GLY A 221 10.52 0.27 -4.16
C GLY A 221 11.06 1.46 -3.39
N THR A 222 11.51 2.53 -4.06
CA THR A 222 12.06 3.72 -3.39
C THR A 222 10.98 4.64 -2.79
N GLY A 223 9.72 4.19 -2.74
CA GLY A 223 8.60 4.91 -2.13
C GLY A 223 7.39 4.01 -1.84
N GLN A 224 6.51 4.46 -0.94
CA GLN A 224 5.22 3.83 -0.69
C GLN A 224 4.21 4.35 -1.73
N TYR A 225 3.86 3.50 -2.70
CA TYR A 225 2.93 3.85 -3.76
C TYR A 225 1.65 3.00 -3.63
N PRO A 226 0.46 3.55 -3.95
CA PRO A 226 -0.77 2.75 -4.00
C PRO A 226 -0.66 1.60 -5.02
N ASP A 227 -1.32 0.47 -4.78
CA ASP A 227 -1.29 -0.70 -5.69
C ASP A 227 -1.75 -0.36 -7.11
N THR A 228 -2.72 0.55 -7.24
CA THR A 228 -3.22 1.04 -8.53
C THR A 228 -2.14 1.77 -9.33
N THR A 229 -1.33 2.58 -8.63
CA THR A 229 -0.16 3.25 -9.17
C THR A 229 0.91 2.25 -9.59
N ILE A 230 1.20 1.25 -8.75
CA ILE A 230 2.17 0.18 -9.06
C ILE A 230 1.73 -0.55 -10.33
N LEU A 231 0.46 -0.96 -10.41
CA LEU A 231 -0.09 -1.67 -11.56
C LEU A 231 -0.05 -0.87 -12.85
N LYS A 232 -0.36 0.42 -12.81
CA LYS A 232 -0.27 1.26 -14.01
C LYS A 232 1.18 1.51 -14.42
N SER A 233 2.09 1.66 -13.47
CA SER A 233 3.53 1.78 -13.71
C SER A 233 4.10 0.52 -14.36
N VAL A 234 3.71 -0.64 -13.83
CA VAL A 234 4.01 -1.96 -14.39
C VAL A 234 3.55 -2.06 -15.85
N VAL A 235 2.27 -1.79 -16.15
CA VAL A 235 1.75 -1.90 -17.53
C VAL A 235 2.47 -0.93 -18.47
N THR A 236 2.82 0.27 -17.97
CA THR A 236 3.60 1.26 -18.74
C THR A 236 4.98 0.71 -19.09
N VAL A 237 5.69 0.14 -18.12
CA VAL A 237 7.03 -0.45 -18.32
C VAL A 237 6.99 -1.68 -19.22
N LEU A 238 5.97 -2.54 -19.10
CA LEU A 238 5.83 -3.73 -19.94
C LEU A 238 5.52 -3.41 -21.41
N ARG A 239 4.96 -2.23 -21.69
CA ARG A 239 4.66 -1.76 -23.05
C ARG A 239 5.81 -0.99 -23.70
N ASP A 240 6.83 -0.61 -22.94
CA ASP A 240 7.99 0.10 -23.47
C ASP A 240 9.09 -0.91 -23.83
N PRO A 241 9.29 -1.21 -25.13
CA PRO A 241 10.31 -2.16 -25.56
C PRO A 241 11.74 -1.66 -25.34
N SER A 242 11.94 -0.36 -25.06
CA SER A 242 13.26 0.21 -24.77
C SER A 242 13.75 -0.07 -23.34
N GLN A 243 12.88 -0.58 -22.46
CA GLN A 243 13.25 -0.85 -21.08
C GLN A 243 14.23 -2.04 -20.97
N PRO A 244 15.22 -1.95 -20.07
CA PRO A 244 16.11 -3.06 -19.73
C PRO A 244 15.36 -4.33 -19.32
N ALA A 245 15.95 -5.50 -19.58
CA ALA A 245 15.32 -6.79 -19.35
C ALA A 245 15.00 -7.06 -17.86
N ASP A 246 15.89 -6.65 -16.95
CA ASP A 246 15.73 -6.72 -15.49
C ASP A 246 14.54 -5.87 -15.01
N ILE A 247 14.35 -4.70 -15.58
CA ILE A 247 13.24 -3.79 -15.25
C ILE A 247 11.91 -4.33 -15.74
N ARG A 248 11.86 -4.89 -16.95
CA ARG A 248 10.66 -5.57 -17.45
C ARG A 248 10.34 -6.81 -16.63
N GLU A 249 11.34 -7.57 -16.21
CA GLU A 249 11.15 -8.69 -15.30
C GLU A 249 10.55 -8.25 -13.96
N GLU A 250 11.08 -7.21 -13.33
CA GLU A 250 10.52 -6.70 -12.09
C GLU A 250 9.09 -6.19 -12.28
N ALA A 251 8.82 -5.53 -13.41
CA ALA A 251 7.47 -5.15 -13.78
C ALA A 251 6.55 -6.36 -13.92
N VAL A 252 6.99 -7.46 -14.54
CA VAL A 252 6.22 -8.71 -14.62
C VAL A 252 6.02 -9.32 -13.23
N ASN A 253 7.06 -9.38 -12.40
CA ASN A 253 6.95 -9.90 -11.04
C ASN A 253 5.86 -9.14 -10.27
N ARG A 254 5.91 -7.79 -10.33
CA ARG A 254 4.91 -6.93 -9.71
C ARG A 254 3.54 -7.04 -10.38
N PHE A 255 3.47 -7.19 -11.70
CA PHE A 255 2.23 -7.39 -12.44
C PHE A 255 1.50 -8.61 -11.94
N VAL A 256 2.21 -9.74 -11.88
CA VAL A 256 1.61 -11.01 -11.57
C VAL A 256 1.15 -11.05 -10.12
N VAL A 257 1.89 -10.43 -9.20
CA VAL A 257 1.48 -10.30 -7.80
C VAL A 257 0.26 -9.38 -7.64
N ASN A 258 0.25 -8.22 -8.30
CA ASN A 258 -0.74 -7.18 -8.00
C ASN A 258 -1.99 -7.24 -8.90
N ALA A 259 -1.89 -7.74 -10.13
CA ALA A 259 -2.99 -7.65 -11.10
C ALA A 259 -4.23 -8.44 -10.69
N PRO A 260 -4.09 -9.63 -10.07
CA PRO A 260 -5.22 -10.39 -9.54
C PRO A 260 -5.79 -9.85 -8.20
N MET A 261 -5.10 -8.92 -7.52
CA MET A 261 -5.58 -8.38 -6.23
C MET A 261 -6.90 -7.59 -6.35
N GLY A 262 -7.28 -7.19 -7.58
CA GLY A 262 -8.49 -6.41 -7.84
C GLY A 262 -9.83 -7.16 -7.72
N SER A 263 -9.85 -8.47 -7.44
CA SER A 263 -11.09 -9.23 -7.23
C SER A 263 -11.24 -9.68 -5.79
N ALA A 264 -12.17 -9.17 -5.00
CA ALA A 264 -12.34 -9.61 -3.62
C ALA A 264 -12.81 -11.09 -3.46
N ASP A 265 -13.32 -11.69 -4.54
CA ASP A 265 -13.86 -13.06 -4.59
C ASP A 265 -12.75 -14.11 -4.87
N PRO A 266 -12.51 -15.08 -3.96
CA PRO A 266 -11.52 -16.14 -4.13
C PRO A 266 -11.75 -17.04 -5.35
N ALA A 267 -13.01 -17.29 -5.73
CA ALA A 267 -13.35 -18.14 -6.88
C ALA A 267 -12.98 -17.44 -8.19
N ARG A 268 -13.35 -16.16 -8.33
CA ARG A 268 -12.95 -15.34 -9.47
C ARG A 268 -11.45 -15.07 -9.49
N ARG A 269 -10.81 -14.78 -8.35
CA ARG A 269 -9.35 -14.70 -8.25
C ARG A 269 -8.70 -16.00 -8.72
N SER A 270 -9.23 -17.15 -8.32
CA SER A 270 -8.71 -18.45 -8.76
C SER A 270 -8.80 -18.62 -10.27
N VAL A 271 -9.84 -18.11 -10.94
CA VAL A 271 -9.95 -18.12 -12.41
C VAL A 271 -8.90 -17.19 -13.04
N GLU A 272 -8.75 -15.97 -12.52
CA GLU A 272 -7.78 -14.97 -13.00
C GLU A 272 -6.33 -15.49 -12.83
N TRP A 273 -6.02 -16.08 -11.68
CA TRP A 273 -4.73 -16.72 -11.38
C TRP A 273 -4.50 -18.00 -12.18
N ASN A 274 -5.53 -18.81 -12.43
CA ASN A 274 -5.38 -20.00 -13.26
C ASN A 274 -4.95 -19.65 -14.69
N ALA A 275 -5.41 -18.51 -15.24
CA ALA A 275 -4.96 -18.01 -16.54
C ALA A 275 -3.45 -17.66 -16.53
N VAL A 276 -2.93 -17.16 -15.41
CA VAL A 276 -1.49 -16.90 -15.20
C VAL A 276 -0.73 -18.24 -15.15
N PHE A 277 -1.13 -19.20 -14.32
CA PHE A 277 -0.34 -20.43 -14.13
C PHE A 277 -0.37 -21.38 -15.33
N THR A 278 -1.41 -21.30 -16.16
CA THR A 278 -1.56 -22.14 -17.37
C THR A 278 -0.99 -21.51 -18.64
N ALA A 279 -0.52 -20.26 -18.58
CA ALA A 279 0.08 -19.58 -19.73
C ALA A 279 1.44 -20.20 -20.08
N SER A 280 1.44 -21.15 -21.03
CA SER A 280 2.65 -21.84 -21.50
C SER A 280 3.74 -20.91 -22.05
N ALA A 281 3.37 -19.70 -22.44
CA ALA A 281 4.28 -18.64 -22.88
C ALA A 281 5.11 -18.02 -21.73
N MET A 282 4.79 -18.29 -20.47
CA MET A 282 5.61 -17.81 -19.33
C MET A 282 6.62 -18.86 -18.87
N PRO A 283 7.86 -18.45 -18.56
CA PRO A 283 8.85 -19.32 -17.94
C PRO A 283 8.29 -20.01 -16.70
N GLU A 284 8.58 -21.30 -16.57
CA GLU A 284 8.09 -22.12 -15.46
C GLU A 284 8.46 -21.54 -14.07
N PRO A 285 9.70 -21.05 -13.82
CA PRO A 285 10.05 -20.47 -12.52
C PRO A 285 9.18 -19.25 -12.15
N LEU A 286 8.83 -18.42 -13.14
CA LEU A 286 7.98 -17.27 -12.93
C LEU A 286 6.54 -17.69 -12.58
N ARG A 287 5.99 -18.68 -13.32
CA ARG A 287 4.66 -19.23 -13.00
C ARG A 287 4.63 -19.87 -11.61
N ALA A 288 5.70 -20.57 -11.22
CA ALA A 288 5.84 -21.19 -9.90
C ALA A 288 5.92 -20.14 -8.78
N ARG A 289 6.73 -19.09 -8.95
CA ARG A 289 6.81 -17.96 -8.01
C ARG A 289 5.45 -17.30 -7.82
N SER A 290 4.75 -17.06 -8.93
CA SER A 290 3.43 -16.45 -8.98
C SER A 290 2.40 -17.26 -8.20
N LEU A 291 2.39 -18.58 -8.43
CA LEU A 291 1.53 -19.51 -7.71
C LEU A 291 1.90 -19.58 -6.23
N ALA A 292 3.19 -19.52 -5.88
CA ALA A 292 3.62 -19.50 -4.49
C ALA A 292 3.13 -18.25 -3.75
N VAL A 293 3.21 -17.06 -4.37
CA VAL A 293 2.66 -15.82 -3.80
C VAL A 293 1.15 -15.95 -3.59
N TRP A 294 0.42 -16.42 -4.60
CA TRP A 294 -1.03 -16.65 -4.48
C TRP A 294 -1.38 -17.61 -3.34
N VAL A 295 -0.66 -18.72 -3.22
CA VAL A 295 -0.87 -19.69 -2.14
C VAL A 295 -0.59 -19.06 -0.78
N LEU A 296 0.49 -18.30 -0.63
CA LEU A 296 0.81 -17.63 0.63
C LEU A 296 -0.20 -16.53 1.00
N GLU A 297 -0.71 -15.79 0.01
CA GLU A 297 -1.82 -14.86 0.19
C GLU A 297 -3.09 -15.57 0.64
N CYS A 298 -3.45 -16.70 0.01
CA CYS A 298 -4.57 -17.52 0.46
C CYS A 298 -4.38 -17.98 1.92
N ALA A 299 -3.14 -18.23 2.35
CA ALA A 299 -2.85 -18.65 3.71
C ALA A 299 -3.03 -17.51 4.72
N SER A 300 -2.51 -16.32 4.43
CA SER A 300 -2.64 -15.16 5.33
C SER A 300 -4.06 -14.61 5.39
N GLN A 301 -4.77 -14.66 4.26
CA GLN A 301 -6.19 -14.34 4.15
C GLN A 301 -7.05 -15.50 4.68
N GLY A 302 -6.41 -16.59 5.13
CA GLY A 302 -6.95 -17.89 5.55
C GLY A 302 -8.14 -18.42 4.75
N TRP A 303 -8.02 -18.31 3.43
CA TRP A 303 -8.80 -19.06 2.45
C TRP A 303 -8.35 -20.52 2.43
N SER A 304 -8.57 -21.23 3.53
CA SER A 304 -8.00 -22.57 3.78
C SER A 304 -8.37 -23.59 2.69
N GLY A 305 -9.58 -23.51 2.11
CA GLY A 305 -9.99 -24.37 1.00
C GLY A 305 -9.18 -24.11 -0.27
N THR A 306 -9.04 -22.83 -0.65
CA THR A 306 -8.25 -22.39 -1.80
C THR A 306 -6.76 -22.70 -1.59
N PHE A 307 -6.24 -22.44 -0.39
CA PHE A 307 -4.89 -22.80 0.01
C PHE A 307 -4.62 -24.30 -0.12
N ARG A 308 -5.49 -25.16 0.44
CA ARG A 308 -5.34 -26.62 0.35
C ARG A 308 -5.33 -27.10 -1.10
N ARG A 309 -6.23 -26.57 -1.93
CA ARG A 309 -6.31 -26.89 -3.36
C ARG A 309 -5.02 -26.54 -4.10
N TRP A 310 -4.49 -25.34 -3.91
CA TRP A 310 -3.38 -24.83 -4.70
C TRP A 310 -2.00 -25.16 -4.13
N SER A 311 -1.88 -25.36 -2.82
CA SER A 311 -0.58 -25.65 -2.20
C SER A 311 0.04 -26.96 -2.69
N VAL A 312 -0.77 -27.92 -3.16
CA VAL A 312 -0.35 -29.24 -3.73
C VAL A 312 -0.09 -29.22 -5.23
N HIS A 313 -0.21 -28.07 -5.87
CA HIS A 313 -0.08 -27.98 -7.32
C HIS A 313 1.36 -28.32 -7.79
N PRO A 314 1.55 -29.16 -8.83
CA PRO A 314 2.87 -29.65 -9.25
C PRO A 314 3.89 -28.56 -9.57
N LEU A 315 3.42 -27.43 -10.12
CA LEU A 315 4.25 -26.26 -10.47
C LEU A 315 5.03 -25.70 -9.27
N LEU A 316 4.58 -25.91 -8.03
CA LEU A 316 5.28 -25.45 -6.84
C LEU A 316 6.60 -26.19 -6.59
N ALA A 317 6.85 -27.31 -7.26
CA ALA A 317 8.17 -27.96 -7.26
C ALA A 317 9.27 -27.05 -7.82
N SER A 318 8.90 -26.10 -8.68
CA SER A 318 9.80 -25.13 -9.31
C SER A 318 9.83 -23.78 -8.58
N ALA A 319 9.14 -23.65 -7.44
CA ALA A 319 9.23 -22.47 -6.57
C ALA A 319 10.56 -22.47 -5.79
N THR A 320 10.99 -21.31 -5.28
CA THR A 320 12.25 -21.22 -4.52
C THR A 320 12.19 -22.03 -3.23
N GLU A 321 13.34 -22.42 -2.69
CA GLU A 321 13.39 -23.18 -1.42
C GLU A 321 12.68 -22.43 -0.27
N GLY A 322 12.88 -21.11 -0.19
CA GLY A 322 12.21 -20.25 0.79
C GLY A 322 10.69 -20.25 0.62
N GLN A 323 10.18 -20.16 -0.61
CA GLN A 323 8.74 -20.24 -0.87
C GLN A 323 8.15 -21.60 -0.52
N GLN A 324 8.82 -22.68 -0.91
CA GLN A 324 8.39 -24.04 -0.56
C GLN A 324 8.39 -24.25 0.96
N PHE A 325 9.38 -23.69 1.66
CA PHE A 325 9.43 -23.69 3.12
C PHE A 325 8.23 -22.97 3.74
N LEU A 326 7.93 -21.75 3.29
CA LEU A 326 6.75 -20.99 3.76
C LEU A 326 5.44 -21.75 3.53
N ILE A 327 5.26 -22.33 2.34
CA ILE A 327 4.06 -23.12 2.01
C ILE A 327 3.96 -24.36 2.92
N ARG A 328 5.08 -25.00 3.27
CA ARG A 328 5.09 -26.11 4.23
C ARG A 328 4.68 -25.66 5.64
N GLN A 329 5.15 -24.52 6.11
CA GLN A 329 4.75 -23.99 7.42
C GLN A 329 3.24 -23.71 7.47
N TRP A 330 2.72 -23.00 6.47
CA TRP A 330 1.28 -22.73 6.37
C TRP A 330 0.43 -23.98 6.18
N ARG A 331 0.93 -25.00 5.47
CA ARG A 331 0.28 -26.32 5.42
C ARG A 331 0.22 -26.99 6.77
N GLY A 332 1.30 -26.92 7.54
CA GLY A 332 1.33 -27.43 8.92
C GLY A 332 0.22 -26.80 9.75
N VAL A 333 0.05 -25.47 9.63
CA VAL A 333 -1.00 -24.72 10.33
C VAL A 333 -2.41 -25.08 9.83
N LEU A 334 -2.64 -25.10 8.51
CA LEU A 334 -3.98 -25.17 7.91
C LEU A 334 -4.44 -26.59 7.51
N ALA A 335 -3.66 -27.64 7.79
CA ALA A 335 -3.88 -29.00 7.29
C ALA A 335 -5.29 -29.55 7.58
N ASP A 336 -5.78 -29.36 8.81
CA ASP A 336 -7.08 -29.85 9.27
C ASP A 336 -8.18 -28.80 9.23
N GLY A 337 -7.89 -27.62 8.68
CA GLY A 337 -8.83 -26.49 8.64
C GLY A 337 -9.02 -25.78 9.98
N SER A 338 -8.16 -26.02 10.97
CA SER A 338 -8.13 -25.27 12.22
C SER A 338 -6.78 -24.59 12.43
N MET A 339 -6.80 -23.29 12.77
CA MET A 339 -5.59 -22.55 13.14
C MET A 339 -5.27 -22.80 14.62
N ASP A 340 -4.73 -23.97 14.93
CA ASP A 340 -4.33 -24.32 16.29
C ASP A 340 -3.12 -23.51 16.76
N ARG A 341 -3.20 -22.98 17.99
CA ARG A 341 -2.17 -22.16 18.63
C ARG A 341 -0.78 -22.82 18.69
N ALA A 342 -0.69 -24.14 18.92
CA ALA A 342 0.58 -24.83 19.00
C ALA A 342 1.23 -24.92 17.60
N LYS A 343 0.40 -25.14 16.56
CA LYS A 343 0.86 -25.11 15.17
C LYS A 343 1.30 -23.72 14.73
N LEU A 344 0.55 -22.67 15.08
CA LEU A 344 0.92 -21.27 14.81
C LEU A 344 2.26 -20.92 15.45
N LYS A 345 2.44 -21.23 16.74
CA LYS A 345 3.70 -21.02 17.46
C LYS A 345 4.85 -21.79 16.81
N ALA A 346 4.65 -23.07 16.51
CA ALA A 346 5.69 -23.90 15.87
C ALA A 346 6.09 -23.35 14.49
N ALA A 347 5.13 -22.92 13.67
CA ALA A 347 5.39 -22.33 12.36
C ALA A 347 6.15 -20.99 12.47
N ALA A 348 5.76 -20.13 13.40
CA ALA A 348 6.44 -18.86 13.63
C ALA A 348 7.88 -19.05 14.13
N LEU A 349 8.11 -19.98 15.06
CA LEU A 349 9.45 -20.33 15.54
C LEU A 349 10.32 -20.95 14.44
N ALA A 350 9.75 -21.83 13.61
CA ALA A 350 10.47 -22.43 12.48
C ALA A 350 10.95 -21.36 11.48
N LEU A 351 10.20 -20.27 11.29
CA LEU A 351 10.67 -19.14 10.47
C LEU A 351 11.87 -18.43 11.11
N LEU A 352 11.87 -18.30 12.44
CA LEU A 352 12.99 -17.72 13.18
C LEU A 352 14.19 -18.67 13.28
N GLU A 353 14.09 -19.94 12.94
CA GLU A 353 15.27 -20.82 12.83
C GLU A 353 16.11 -20.50 11.58
N ARG A 354 15.51 -19.93 10.53
CA ARG A 354 16.17 -19.53 9.29
C ARG A 354 16.53 -18.04 9.28
N ASP A 355 17.49 -17.65 8.45
CA ASP A 355 17.69 -16.23 8.16
C ASP A 355 16.43 -15.70 7.47
N LEU A 356 15.80 -14.70 8.10
CA LEU A 356 14.57 -14.12 7.59
C LEU A 356 14.88 -13.39 6.28
N GLU A 357 14.28 -13.84 5.18
CA GLU A 357 14.27 -13.11 3.91
C GLU A 357 13.06 -12.16 3.87
N GLU A 358 13.08 -11.15 3.00
CA GLU A 358 12.01 -10.15 2.87
C GLU A 358 10.62 -10.80 2.74
N GLY A 359 10.47 -11.82 1.90
CA GLY A 359 9.21 -12.56 1.72
C GLY A 359 8.77 -13.39 2.95
N MET A 360 9.70 -13.74 3.84
CA MET A 360 9.38 -14.44 5.09
C MET A 360 8.86 -13.50 6.17
N THR A 361 9.28 -12.23 6.18
CA THR A 361 8.86 -11.25 7.20
C THR A 361 7.35 -11.04 7.22
N TRP A 362 6.71 -10.96 6.05
CA TRP A 362 5.26 -10.81 5.95
C TRP A 362 4.53 -12.05 6.47
N SER A 363 4.97 -13.26 6.09
CA SER A 363 4.37 -14.51 6.62
C SER A 363 4.54 -14.63 8.13
N PHE A 364 5.70 -14.24 8.65
CA PHE A 364 5.98 -14.23 10.08
C PHE A 364 5.07 -13.25 10.83
N ARG A 365 4.88 -12.01 10.32
CA ARG A 365 3.92 -11.05 10.89
C ARG A 365 2.51 -11.64 10.97
N GLN A 366 2.03 -12.25 9.89
CA GLN A 366 0.69 -12.83 9.83
C GLN A 366 0.52 -13.99 10.82
N LEU A 367 1.49 -14.90 10.91
CA LEU A 367 1.48 -15.99 11.90
C LEU A 367 1.52 -15.44 13.33
N PHE A 368 2.33 -14.42 13.58
CA PHE A 368 2.44 -13.76 14.87
C PHE A 368 1.10 -13.10 15.28
N MET A 369 0.48 -12.32 14.39
CA MET A 369 -0.81 -11.67 14.67
C MET A 369 -1.91 -12.70 14.96
N CYS A 370 -1.99 -13.76 14.14
CA CYS A 370 -2.91 -14.87 14.38
C CYS A 370 -2.67 -15.54 15.75
N LEU A 371 -1.40 -15.75 16.12
CA LEU A 371 -1.05 -16.31 17.42
C LEU A 371 -1.38 -15.35 18.56
N ALA A 372 -1.08 -14.06 18.41
CA ALA A 372 -1.33 -13.04 19.42
C ALA A 372 -2.82 -12.90 19.75
N ASN A 373 -3.70 -12.98 18.75
CA ASN A 373 -5.17 -12.94 18.96
C ASN A 373 -5.69 -14.17 19.72
N GLN A 374 -5.02 -15.32 19.62
CA GLN A 374 -5.44 -16.56 20.27
C GLN A 374 -4.74 -16.83 21.61
N ASP A 375 -3.46 -16.48 21.71
CA ASP A 375 -2.58 -16.77 22.83
C ASP A 375 -1.46 -15.70 22.92
N PRO A 376 -1.76 -14.53 23.53
CA PRO A 376 -0.79 -13.44 23.68
C PRO A 376 0.49 -13.84 24.42
N ALA A 377 0.42 -14.84 25.30
CA ALA A 377 1.58 -15.34 26.04
C ALA A 377 2.51 -16.14 25.11
N ALA A 378 1.96 -17.04 24.29
CA ALA A 378 2.73 -17.77 23.30
C ALA A 378 3.35 -16.84 22.24
N ALA A 379 2.65 -15.78 21.83
CA ALA A 379 3.19 -14.76 20.93
C ALA A 379 4.37 -14.00 21.57
N GLU A 380 4.30 -13.67 22.86
CA GLU A 380 5.40 -13.01 23.57
C GLU A 380 6.66 -13.87 23.62
N GLU A 381 6.53 -15.20 23.73
CA GLU A 381 7.65 -16.13 23.59
C GLU A 381 8.29 -16.07 22.19
N VAL A 382 7.47 -16.03 21.12
CA VAL A 382 7.97 -15.88 19.74
C VAL A 382 8.70 -14.55 19.56
N MET A 383 8.15 -13.45 20.10
CA MET A 383 8.79 -12.13 20.06
C MET A 383 10.12 -12.12 20.82
N LYS A 384 10.22 -12.84 21.94
CA LYS A 384 11.48 -12.98 22.68
C LYS A 384 12.55 -13.65 21.82
N VAL A 385 12.20 -14.72 21.10
CA VAL A 385 13.13 -15.39 20.17
C VAL A 385 13.55 -14.45 19.03
N LEU A 386 12.62 -13.68 18.45
CA LEU A 386 12.94 -12.68 17.42
C LEU A 386 13.98 -11.67 17.95
N LYS A 387 13.79 -11.16 19.18
CA LYS A 387 14.69 -10.17 19.80
C LYS A 387 16.07 -10.74 20.12
N GLU A 388 16.16 -12.00 20.54
CA GLU A 388 17.41 -12.64 20.96
C GLU A 388 18.22 -13.19 19.77
N LYS A 389 17.57 -13.40 18.62
CA LYS A 389 18.24 -13.91 17.43
C LYS A 389 19.17 -12.86 16.81
N PRO A 390 20.46 -13.17 16.59
CA PRO A 390 21.34 -12.29 15.84
C PRO A 390 20.98 -12.34 14.35
N PHE A 391 20.63 -11.18 13.77
CA PHE A 391 20.42 -11.01 12.34
C PHE A 391 21.57 -10.20 11.73
N GLN A 392 21.92 -10.49 10.47
CA GLN A 392 22.86 -9.65 9.72
C GLN A 392 22.12 -8.46 9.09
N LYS A 393 22.80 -7.33 8.90
CA LYS A 393 22.23 -6.19 8.16
C LYS A 393 21.89 -6.57 6.71
N PRO A 394 20.75 -6.09 6.15
CA PRO A 394 19.80 -5.13 6.72
C PRO A 394 18.70 -5.76 7.60
N MET A 395 18.69 -7.08 7.78
CA MET A 395 17.62 -7.78 8.52
C MET A 395 17.59 -7.46 10.01
N GLU A 396 18.71 -7.03 10.59
CA GLU A 396 18.77 -6.48 11.96
C GLU A 396 17.79 -5.31 12.15
N GLU A 397 17.84 -4.31 11.28
CA GLU A 397 17.00 -3.10 11.37
C GLU A 397 15.51 -3.45 11.15
N MET A 398 15.23 -4.38 10.23
CA MET A 398 13.88 -4.90 10.01
C MET A 398 13.36 -5.68 11.23
N ALA A 399 14.20 -6.49 11.88
CA ALA A 399 13.81 -7.26 13.06
C ALA A 399 13.56 -6.35 14.28
N GLU A 400 14.34 -5.28 14.45
CA GLU A 400 14.09 -4.25 15.45
C GLU A 400 12.74 -3.56 15.22
N GLN A 401 12.47 -3.13 13.98
CA GLN A 401 11.18 -2.53 13.60
C GLN A 401 10.02 -3.48 13.88
N MET A 402 10.13 -4.75 13.45
CA MET A 402 9.12 -5.78 13.71
C MET A 402 8.91 -6.01 15.21
N THR A 403 9.97 -5.98 16.01
CA THR A 403 9.86 -6.16 17.46
C THR A 403 9.03 -5.04 18.10
N VAL A 404 9.21 -3.79 17.65
CA VAL A 404 8.40 -2.65 18.11
C VAL A 404 6.95 -2.79 17.66
N GLU A 405 6.72 -3.10 16.38
CA GLU A 405 5.40 -3.33 15.79
C GLU A 405 4.62 -4.42 16.55
N MET A 406 5.26 -5.57 16.77
CA MET A 406 4.68 -6.73 17.45
C MET A 406 4.39 -6.49 18.93
N ARG A 407 5.25 -5.72 19.62
CA ARG A 407 4.99 -5.33 21.00
C ARG A 407 3.75 -4.47 21.09
N ARG A 408 3.64 -3.44 20.24
CA ARG A 408 2.47 -2.56 20.20
C ARG A 408 1.20 -3.36 19.92
N TYR A 409 1.25 -4.27 18.95
CA TYR A 409 0.12 -5.15 18.65
C TYR A 409 -0.31 -5.99 19.86
N LEU A 410 0.65 -6.56 20.62
CA LEU A 410 0.33 -7.32 21.84
C LEU A 410 -0.27 -6.44 22.95
N GLU A 411 0.22 -5.21 23.10
CA GLU A 411 -0.33 -4.23 24.03
C GLU A 411 -1.79 -3.92 23.67
N ASP A 412 -2.06 -3.60 22.41
CA ASP A 412 -3.41 -3.33 21.88
C ASP A 412 -4.35 -4.53 22.09
N VAL A 413 -3.91 -5.76 21.77
CA VAL A 413 -4.70 -6.99 21.98
C VAL A 413 -5.06 -7.18 23.47
N ARG A 414 -4.08 -6.99 24.37
CA ARG A 414 -4.31 -7.15 25.82
C ARG A 414 -5.24 -6.08 26.36
N GLU A 415 -5.11 -4.86 25.87
CA GLU A 415 -5.89 -3.71 26.28
C GLU A 415 -7.35 -3.84 25.85
N LEU A 416 -7.62 -4.32 24.64
CA LEU A 416 -8.98 -4.44 24.10
C LEU A 416 -9.67 -5.77 24.41
N GLU A 417 -8.94 -6.79 24.87
CA GLU A 417 -9.49 -8.12 25.20
C GLU A 417 -10.73 -8.08 26.12
N PRO A 418 -10.77 -7.29 27.22
CA PRO A 418 -11.98 -7.18 28.04
C PRO A 418 -13.21 -6.70 27.26
N ALA A 419 -13.00 -5.76 26.34
CA ALA A 419 -14.06 -5.23 25.49
C ALA A 419 -14.53 -6.23 24.44
N HIS A 420 -13.61 -6.94 23.79
CA HIS A 420 -13.94 -8.02 22.88
C HIS A 420 -14.72 -9.15 23.57
N ALA A 421 -14.33 -9.54 24.79
CA ALA A 421 -15.04 -10.55 25.56
C ALA A 421 -16.47 -10.12 25.93
N ALA A 422 -16.64 -8.86 26.38
CA ALA A 422 -17.94 -8.30 26.73
C ALA A 422 -18.88 -8.19 25.52
N LEU A 423 -18.36 -7.67 24.40
CA LEU A 423 -19.10 -7.54 23.14
C LEU A 423 -19.50 -8.91 22.58
N THR A 424 -18.59 -9.89 22.59
CA THR A 424 -18.88 -11.27 22.17
C THR A 424 -20.04 -11.84 22.99
N GLY A 425 -20.00 -11.71 24.32
CA GLY A 425 -21.06 -12.18 25.20
C GLY A 425 -22.40 -11.47 24.94
N ALA A 426 -22.39 -10.16 24.71
CA ALA A 426 -23.59 -9.38 24.42
C ALA A 426 -24.23 -9.78 23.08
N VAL A 427 -23.42 -9.92 22.03
CA VAL A 427 -23.87 -10.26 20.67
C VAL A 427 -24.42 -11.68 20.61
N LEU A 428 -23.66 -12.68 21.08
CA LEU A 428 -24.08 -14.09 21.02
C LEU A 428 -25.28 -14.41 21.91
N LYS A 429 -25.50 -13.62 22.98
CA LYS A 429 -26.72 -13.71 23.79
C LYS A 429 -27.95 -13.16 23.06
N SER A 430 -27.76 -12.15 22.22
CA SER A 430 -28.84 -11.38 21.60
C SER A 430 -29.21 -11.86 20.19
N LEU A 431 -28.27 -12.48 19.48
CA LEU A 431 -28.45 -13.05 18.15
C LEU A 431 -28.29 -14.58 18.26
N SER A 432 -29.37 -15.34 18.05
CA SER A 432 -29.31 -16.82 18.10
C SER A 432 -28.41 -17.38 16.99
N GLU A 433 -27.78 -18.54 17.24
CA GLU A 433 -26.93 -19.27 16.28
C GLU A 433 -27.68 -19.76 15.02
N GLU A 434 -28.99 -19.52 14.91
CA GLU A 434 -29.86 -20.03 13.83
C GLU A 434 -29.54 -19.45 12.44
N ALA A 435 -28.62 -18.49 12.35
CA ALA A 435 -28.06 -18.00 11.08
C ALA A 435 -26.95 -18.92 10.51
N ALA A 436 -26.99 -20.23 10.79
CA ALA A 436 -26.06 -21.20 10.22
C ALA A 436 -26.32 -21.36 8.70
N LEU A 437 -25.74 -20.48 7.90
CA LEU A 437 -25.58 -20.74 6.48
C LEU A 437 -24.69 -21.98 6.31
N PRO A 438 -25.00 -22.88 5.36
CA PRO A 438 -24.08 -23.93 4.93
C PRO A 438 -22.98 -23.29 4.08
N LEU A 439 -22.16 -22.45 4.69
CA LEU A 439 -20.92 -21.99 4.08
C LEU A 439 -19.98 -23.18 4.10
N SER A 440 -19.53 -23.58 2.90
CA SER A 440 -18.56 -24.66 2.77
C SER A 440 -17.31 -24.34 3.60
N ASP A 441 -16.64 -25.37 4.13
CA ASP A 441 -15.47 -25.23 5.00
C ASP A 441 -14.28 -24.44 4.38
N ALA A 442 -14.39 -24.03 3.12
CA ALA A 442 -13.36 -23.36 2.34
C ALA A 442 -13.21 -21.86 2.63
N ASP A 443 -14.26 -21.17 3.12
CA ASP A 443 -14.32 -19.69 3.17
C ASP A 443 -14.02 -19.08 4.55
N LEU A 444 -13.58 -19.89 5.52
CA LEU A 444 -13.95 -19.68 6.93
C LEU A 444 -12.92 -19.07 7.87
N LEU A 445 -11.76 -18.60 7.42
CA LEU A 445 -10.71 -18.17 8.36
C LEU A 445 -9.97 -16.92 7.91
N SER A 446 -10.56 -15.73 7.89
CA SER A 446 -9.77 -14.51 7.62
C SER A 446 -9.79 -13.52 8.79
N GLY A 447 -8.62 -13.26 9.37
CA GLY A 447 -8.37 -12.17 10.31
C GLY A 447 -8.47 -10.76 9.69
N GLU A 448 -8.65 -10.66 8.36
CA GLU A 448 -9.06 -9.43 7.70
C GLU A 448 -10.32 -9.64 6.87
N MET A 449 -11.43 -9.06 7.31
CA MET A 449 -12.70 -9.00 6.57
C MET A 449 -12.67 -8.13 5.30
N ARG A 450 -11.49 -7.72 4.81
CA ARG A 450 -11.37 -6.58 3.88
C ARG A 450 -11.75 -6.89 2.43
N GLY A 451 -11.78 -8.16 2.01
CA GLY A 451 -12.01 -8.53 0.62
C GLY A 451 -13.36 -9.20 0.36
N ALA A 452 -13.44 -10.48 0.68
CA ALA A 452 -14.53 -11.36 0.23
C ALA A 452 -15.89 -11.06 0.89
N SER A 453 -15.91 -10.59 2.15
CA SER A 453 -17.16 -10.32 2.86
C SER A 453 -17.82 -9.03 2.37
N VAL A 454 -17.08 -7.98 2.02
CA VAL A 454 -17.63 -6.64 1.71
C VAL A 454 -18.66 -6.67 0.57
N ASN A 455 -18.53 -7.60 -0.39
CA ASN A 455 -19.42 -7.73 -1.54
C ASN A 455 -20.50 -8.82 -1.40
N ALA A 456 -20.54 -9.56 -0.29
CA ALA A 456 -21.61 -10.52 -0.04
C ALA A 456 -22.89 -9.80 0.43
N PRO A 457 -24.08 -10.38 0.22
CA PRO A 457 -25.33 -9.88 0.81
C PRO A 457 -25.21 -9.73 2.33
N ALA A 458 -25.87 -8.72 2.91
CA ALA A 458 -25.75 -8.40 4.34
C ALA A 458 -26.05 -9.60 5.26
N THR A 459 -26.97 -10.47 4.89
CA THR A 459 -27.29 -11.71 5.63
C THR A 459 -26.12 -12.71 5.65
N VAL A 460 -25.42 -12.86 4.53
CA VAL A 460 -24.21 -13.70 4.42
C VAL A 460 -23.07 -13.10 5.22
N ARG A 461 -22.89 -11.76 5.13
CA ARG A 461 -21.89 -11.03 5.93
C ARG A 461 -22.14 -11.19 7.42
N LEU A 462 -23.39 -11.02 7.87
CA LEU A 462 -23.79 -11.17 9.25
C LEU A 462 -23.49 -12.60 9.76
N ALA A 463 -23.83 -13.64 8.99
CA ALA A 463 -23.54 -15.01 9.37
C ALA A 463 -22.03 -15.29 9.48
N LEU A 464 -21.22 -14.77 8.55
CA LEU A 464 -19.76 -14.85 8.60
C LEU A 464 -19.22 -14.15 9.86
N LEU A 465 -19.65 -12.91 10.11
CA LEU A 465 -19.29 -12.11 11.29
C LEU A 465 -19.62 -12.84 12.59
N LEU A 466 -20.84 -13.35 12.74
CA LEU A 466 -21.26 -14.08 13.93
C LEU A 466 -20.42 -15.33 14.17
N ARG A 467 -20.02 -16.03 13.10
CA ARG A 467 -19.12 -17.18 13.20
C ARG A 467 -17.69 -16.79 13.59
N HIS A 468 -17.16 -15.69 13.06
CA HIS A 468 -15.87 -15.14 13.48
C HIS A 468 -15.89 -14.74 14.96
N ILE A 469 -16.97 -14.08 15.39
CA ILE A 469 -17.19 -13.68 16.78
C ILE A 469 -17.28 -14.91 17.69
N SER A 470 -18.08 -15.93 17.33
CA SER A 470 -18.25 -17.14 18.15
C SER A 470 -16.98 -17.99 18.23
N SER A 471 -16.19 -18.04 17.15
CA SER A 471 -14.90 -18.74 17.13
C SER A 471 -13.72 -17.90 17.64
N ARG A 472 -13.96 -16.63 18.02
CA ARG A 472 -12.92 -15.66 18.39
C ARG A 472 -11.81 -15.52 17.34
N ASN A 473 -12.17 -15.62 16.07
CA ASN A 473 -11.24 -15.59 14.94
C ASN A 473 -11.38 -14.27 14.17
N PHE A 474 -10.94 -13.18 14.78
CA PHE A 474 -10.89 -11.82 14.22
C PHE A 474 -9.69 -11.06 14.82
N ASP A 475 -9.43 -9.85 14.34
CA ASP A 475 -8.34 -8.99 14.86
C ASP A 475 -8.71 -8.40 16.23
N HIS A 476 -7.98 -8.77 17.29
CA HIS A 476 -8.24 -8.29 18.65
C HIS A 476 -7.52 -6.97 18.97
N SER A 477 -6.70 -6.43 18.05
CA SER A 477 -6.08 -5.11 18.23
C SER A 477 -6.95 -3.96 17.72
N SER A 478 -8.19 -4.23 17.25
CA SER A 478 -9.04 -3.25 16.57
C SER A 478 -10.52 -3.49 16.83
N MET A 479 -11.31 -2.40 16.83
CA MET A 479 -12.78 -2.43 16.93
C MET A 479 -13.48 -2.60 15.58
N ASP A 480 -12.74 -2.76 14.48
CA ASP A 480 -13.28 -2.82 13.11
C ASP A 480 -14.34 -3.92 12.95
N VAL A 481 -14.16 -5.10 13.56
CA VAL A 481 -15.12 -6.21 13.45
C VAL A 481 -16.51 -5.83 13.97
N TRP A 482 -16.56 -5.02 15.03
CA TRP A 482 -17.81 -4.58 15.64
C TRP A 482 -18.47 -3.47 14.84
N SER A 483 -17.68 -2.57 14.28
CA SER A 483 -18.18 -1.56 13.35
C SER A 483 -18.82 -2.22 12.13
N GLU A 484 -18.17 -3.21 11.53
CA GLU A 484 -18.73 -3.96 10.39
C GLU A 484 -19.96 -4.79 10.76
N LEU A 485 -20.04 -5.31 12.00
CA LEU A 485 -21.25 -5.94 12.52
C LEU A 485 -22.42 -4.96 12.56
N LEU A 486 -22.23 -3.77 13.14
CA LEU A 486 -23.27 -2.73 13.22
C LEU A 486 -23.79 -2.35 11.82
N TRP A 487 -22.93 -2.32 10.80
CA TRP A 487 -23.32 -2.08 9.41
C TRP A 487 -24.19 -3.19 8.79
N CYS A 488 -24.09 -4.42 9.29
CA CYS A 488 -24.88 -5.55 8.82
C CYS A 488 -26.24 -5.65 9.50
N LEU A 489 -26.43 -4.99 10.65
CA LEU A 489 -27.68 -4.99 11.39
C LEU A 489 -28.68 -4.00 10.80
N ASP A 490 -29.96 -4.37 10.79
CA ASP A 490 -31.05 -3.42 10.50
C ASP A 490 -31.29 -2.56 11.73
N PRO A 491 -31.11 -1.22 11.67
CA PRO A 491 -31.24 -0.35 12.84
C PRO A 491 -32.60 -0.46 13.55
N ALA A 492 -33.69 -0.70 12.81
CA ALA A 492 -35.04 -0.76 13.36
C ALA A 492 -35.29 -2.09 14.09
N GLU A 493 -34.73 -3.20 13.59
CA GLU A 493 -34.93 -4.53 14.17
C GLU A 493 -33.88 -4.87 15.24
N SER A 494 -32.72 -4.21 15.23
CA SER A 494 -31.56 -4.58 16.04
C SER A 494 -31.32 -3.70 17.27
N ARG A 495 -32.23 -2.79 17.62
CA ARG A 495 -32.07 -1.87 18.77
C ARG A 495 -31.64 -2.58 20.06
N PRO A 496 -32.26 -3.70 20.51
CA PRO A 496 -31.83 -4.38 21.73
C PRO A 496 -30.37 -4.87 21.69
N VAL A 497 -29.91 -5.36 20.54
CA VAL A 497 -28.54 -5.85 20.36
C VAL A 497 -27.56 -4.68 20.38
N ARG A 498 -27.89 -3.58 19.68
CA ARG A 498 -27.08 -2.36 19.66
C ARG A 498 -26.93 -1.74 21.05
N GLU A 499 -28.01 -1.66 21.81
CA GLU A 499 -27.98 -1.18 23.20
C GLU A 499 -27.13 -2.09 24.09
N ALA A 500 -27.26 -3.41 23.95
CA ALA A 500 -26.45 -4.36 24.70
C ALA A 500 -24.95 -4.22 24.37
N MET A 501 -24.60 -4.01 23.10
CA MET A 501 -23.22 -3.76 22.67
C MET A 501 -22.67 -2.45 23.28
N ALA A 502 -23.43 -1.36 23.21
CA ALA A 502 -23.01 -0.07 23.77
C ALA A 502 -22.74 -0.16 25.28
N ARG A 503 -23.62 -0.85 26.02
CA ARG A 503 -23.42 -1.10 27.47
C ARG A 503 -22.19 -1.97 27.72
N ALA A 504 -22.05 -3.06 26.99
CA ALA A 504 -20.96 -4.01 27.17
C ALA A 504 -19.59 -3.35 26.99
N VAL A 505 -19.38 -2.64 25.86
CA VAL A 505 -18.08 -2.05 25.54
C VAL A 505 -17.66 -0.97 26.55
N LEU A 506 -18.59 -0.08 26.93
CA LEU A 506 -18.29 0.99 27.89
C LEU A 506 -18.03 0.46 29.30
N GLN A 507 -18.76 -0.58 29.74
CA GLN A 507 -18.57 -1.19 31.06
C GLN A 507 -17.26 -1.98 31.16
N SER A 508 -16.77 -2.51 30.04
CA SER A 508 -15.52 -3.28 29.98
C SER A 508 -14.26 -2.43 29.81
N ALA A 509 -14.38 -1.14 29.50
CA ALA A 509 -13.24 -0.28 29.23
C ALA A 509 -12.44 0.01 30.52
N THR A 510 -11.21 -0.50 30.59
CA THR A 510 -10.35 -0.41 31.79
C THR A 510 -9.26 0.65 31.72
N SER A 511 -9.03 1.25 30.55
CA SER A 511 -7.97 2.21 30.26
C SER A 511 -8.50 3.37 29.41
N ASP A 512 -7.70 4.43 29.26
CA ASP A 512 -8.06 5.59 28.45
C ASP A 512 -8.23 5.24 26.96
N GLU A 513 -7.31 4.47 26.37
CA GLU A 513 -7.43 4.09 24.94
C GLU A 513 -8.61 3.13 24.73
N ALA A 514 -8.80 2.12 25.58
CA ALA A 514 -9.99 1.25 25.46
C ALA A 514 -11.31 2.03 25.61
N ALA A 515 -11.35 3.02 26.51
CA ALA A 515 -12.53 3.86 26.70
C ALA A 515 -12.76 4.82 25.53
N SER A 516 -11.71 5.44 24.98
CA SER A 516 -11.82 6.31 23.81
C SER A 516 -12.42 5.56 22.61
N ARG A 517 -11.94 4.33 22.34
CA ARG A 517 -12.50 3.44 21.30
C ARG A 517 -13.92 2.99 21.60
N ALA A 518 -14.25 2.77 22.87
CA ALA A 518 -15.61 2.45 23.29
C ALA A 518 -16.57 3.62 23.00
N VAL A 519 -16.16 4.85 23.30
CA VAL A 519 -16.94 6.07 22.98
C VAL A 519 -17.16 6.17 21.47
N GLU A 520 -16.11 6.02 20.66
CA GLU A 520 -16.20 6.00 19.20
C GLU A 520 -17.22 4.96 18.69
N LEU A 521 -17.08 3.70 19.11
CA LEU A 521 -17.97 2.61 18.69
C LEU A 521 -19.43 2.87 19.09
N THR A 522 -19.68 3.45 20.27
CA THR A 522 -21.05 3.73 20.73
C THR A 522 -21.80 4.72 19.84
N GLY A 523 -21.09 5.60 19.13
CA GLY A 523 -21.68 6.48 18.12
C GLY A 523 -22.26 5.73 16.91
N GLY A 524 -21.79 4.50 16.65
CA GLY A 524 -22.40 3.58 15.68
C GLY A 524 -23.49 2.69 16.28
N CYS A 525 -23.46 2.47 17.60
CA CYS A 525 -24.46 1.66 18.29
C CYS A 525 -25.78 2.41 18.48
N LEU A 526 -25.76 3.69 18.86
CA LEU A 526 -26.97 4.41 19.28
C LEU A 526 -27.30 5.56 18.31
N ASP A 527 -28.57 5.66 17.92
CA ASP A 527 -29.09 6.73 17.08
C ASP A 527 -29.34 7.98 17.93
N ILE A 528 -28.45 8.97 17.81
CA ILE A 528 -28.59 10.24 18.55
C ILE A 528 -29.76 11.10 18.09
N ASP A 529 -30.38 10.78 16.94
CA ASP A 529 -31.59 11.46 16.47
C ASP A 529 -32.87 10.88 17.11
N ASP A 530 -32.80 9.68 17.72
CA ASP A 530 -33.85 9.11 18.56
C ASP A 530 -33.73 9.63 20.01
N PRO A 531 -34.75 10.30 20.58
CA PRO A 531 -34.65 10.89 21.91
C PRO A 531 -34.40 9.90 23.05
N GLU A 532 -34.83 8.64 22.92
CA GLU A 532 -34.60 7.62 23.95
C GLU A 532 -33.17 7.09 23.86
N GLU A 533 -32.70 6.75 22.65
CA GLU A 533 -31.33 6.30 22.42
C GLU A 533 -30.32 7.42 22.74
N ALA A 534 -30.65 8.69 22.44
CA ALA A 534 -29.81 9.84 22.78
C ALA A 534 -29.68 10.08 24.30
N ARG A 535 -30.74 9.83 25.07
CA ARG A 535 -30.68 9.88 26.55
C ARG A 535 -29.86 8.73 27.09
N LEU A 536 -30.08 7.52 26.56
CA LEU A 536 -29.30 6.36 26.93
C LEU A 536 -27.81 6.60 26.66
N TRP A 537 -27.46 7.16 25.51
CA TRP A 537 -26.08 7.49 25.17
C TRP A 537 -25.44 8.44 26.19
N GLU A 538 -26.13 9.53 26.57
CA GLU A 538 -25.67 10.44 27.63
C GLU A 538 -25.49 9.75 28.98
N GLU A 539 -26.45 8.92 29.38
CA GLU A 539 -26.39 8.16 30.63
C GLU A 539 -25.18 7.21 30.67
N LEU A 540 -24.87 6.57 29.55
CA LEU A 540 -23.75 5.63 29.43
C LEU A 540 -22.40 6.32 29.43
N LEU A 541 -22.30 7.53 28.88
CA LEU A 541 -21.03 8.28 28.81
C LEU A 541 -20.71 9.05 30.08
N LYS A 542 -21.72 9.44 30.87
CA LYS A 542 -21.56 10.22 32.11
C LYS A 542 -20.48 9.69 33.08
N PRO A 543 -20.34 8.37 33.32
CA PRO A 543 -19.29 7.85 34.22
C PRO A 543 -17.86 8.10 33.75
N LEU A 544 -17.65 8.40 32.46
CA LEU A 544 -16.32 8.63 31.88
C LEU A 544 -15.86 10.09 32.01
N ALA A 545 -16.79 11.04 32.17
CA ALA A 545 -16.51 12.48 32.14
C ALA A 545 -15.74 13.03 33.38
N GLY A 546 -15.45 12.20 34.38
CA GLY A 546 -14.79 12.60 35.63
C GLY A 546 -13.42 11.96 35.86
N LYS A 547 -12.76 11.47 34.81
CA LYS A 547 -11.45 10.81 34.88
C LYS A 547 -10.38 11.74 34.32
N ASP A 548 -9.77 12.55 35.19
CA ASP A 548 -8.86 13.64 34.81
C ASP A 548 -7.60 13.16 34.03
N ASP A 549 -7.17 11.91 34.23
CA ASP A 549 -6.01 11.33 33.55
C ASP A 549 -6.34 10.71 32.18
N TRP A 550 -7.60 10.75 31.72
CA TRP A 550 -8.06 10.08 30.50
C TRP A 550 -8.20 11.07 29.34
N THR A 551 -7.06 11.51 28.80
CA THR A 551 -7.00 12.56 27.76
C THR A 551 -7.71 12.15 26.47
N SER A 552 -7.51 10.91 26.00
CA SER A 552 -8.08 10.44 24.72
C SER A 552 -9.59 10.26 24.82
N THR A 553 -10.08 9.77 25.96
CA THR A 553 -11.51 9.67 26.26
C THR A 553 -12.13 11.05 26.39
N ALA A 554 -11.47 12.00 27.07
CA ALA A 554 -11.96 13.37 27.20
C ALA A 554 -12.11 14.05 25.83
N ASP A 555 -11.12 13.88 24.94
CA ASP A 555 -11.17 14.36 23.57
C ASP A 555 -12.39 13.82 22.81
N TRP A 556 -12.62 12.50 22.90
CA TRP A 556 -13.77 11.85 22.24
C TRP A 556 -15.13 12.28 22.83
N LEU A 557 -15.22 12.45 24.14
CA LEU A 557 -16.44 12.95 24.80
C LEU A 557 -16.74 14.39 24.37
N ALA A 558 -15.74 15.26 24.37
CA ALA A 558 -15.87 16.65 23.93
C ALA A 558 -16.26 16.72 22.44
N PHE A 559 -15.60 15.90 21.60
CA PHE A 559 -15.94 15.75 20.19
C PHE A 559 -17.39 15.33 20.00
N ALA A 560 -17.83 14.24 20.64
CA ALA A 560 -19.16 13.70 20.44
C ALA A 560 -20.25 14.63 20.98
N GLY A 561 -20.01 15.30 22.12
CA GLY A 561 -20.91 16.32 22.66
C GLY A 561 -21.07 17.52 21.72
N ALA A 562 -19.98 17.99 21.10
CA ALA A 562 -20.01 19.06 20.11
C ALA A 562 -20.76 18.62 18.83
N VAL A 563 -20.51 17.40 18.32
CA VAL A 563 -21.23 16.85 17.16
C VAL A 563 -22.73 16.77 17.44
N LYS A 564 -23.14 16.25 18.60
CA LYS A 564 -24.56 16.21 18.99
C LYS A 564 -25.17 17.60 19.06
N SER A 565 -24.44 18.57 19.64
CA SER A 565 -24.93 19.95 19.77
C SER A 565 -25.15 20.60 18.40
N LEU A 566 -24.18 20.46 17.49
CA LEU A 566 -24.29 20.95 16.11
C LEU A 566 -25.46 20.29 15.38
N ARG A 567 -25.60 18.96 15.50
CA ARG A 567 -26.66 18.17 14.89
C ARG A 567 -28.06 18.61 15.34
N THR A 568 -28.23 18.88 16.63
CA THR A 568 -29.52 19.26 17.25
C THR A 568 -29.77 20.77 17.24
N GLY A 569 -28.82 21.57 16.72
CA GLY A 569 -28.89 23.03 16.74
C GLY A 569 -28.74 23.65 18.13
N ALA A 570 -28.27 22.88 19.12
CA ALA A 570 -27.99 23.37 20.46
C ALA A 570 -26.77 24.31 20.47
N ALA A 571 -26.79 25.29 21.37
CA ALA A 571 -25.68 26.23 21.51
C ALA A 571 -24.42 25.51 22.03
N THR A 572 -23.31 25.62 21.30
CA THR A 572 -22.01 25.09 21.70
C THR A 572 -20.88 26.00 21.19
N ASP A 573 -19.81 26.16 21.97
CA ASP A 573 -18.61 26.89 21.54
C ASP A 573 -17.58 25.92 20.93
N VAL A 574 -17.83 25.54 19.67
CA VAL A 574 -16.96 24.59 18.95
C VAL A 574 -15.54 25.14 18.79
N THR A 575 -15.34 26.46 18.78
CA THR A 575 -13.99 27.02 18.67
C THR A 575 -13.18 26.74 19.92
N HIS A 576 -13.81 26.84 21.09
CA HIS A 576 -13.21 26.46 22.35
C HIS A 576 -12.93 24.95 22.39
N VAL A 577 -13.90 24.11 22.02
CA VAL A 577 -13.71 22.64 21.98
C VAL A 577 -12.52 22.25 21.09
N ILE A 578 -12.44 22.78 19.86
CA ILE A 578 -11.32 22.50 18.94
C ILE A 578 -9.96 22.89 19.55
N ALA A 579 -9.91 23.97 20.34
CA ALA A 579 -8.67 24.42 20.96
C ALA A 579 -8.21 23.50 22.10
N GLU A 580 -9.14 22.80 22.76
CA GLU A 580 -8.86 21.90 23.88
C GLU A 580 -8.55 20.46 23.45
N LEU A 581 -8.99 20.04 22.26
CA LEU A 581 -8.67 18.71 21.74
C LEU A 581 -7.15 18.55 21.58
N HIS A 582 -6.67 17.31 21.70
CA HIS A 582 -5.30 16.92 21.43
C HIS A 582 -5.20 16.22 20.07
N ASP A 583 -6.19 15.39 19.74
CA ASP A 583 -6.26 14.63 18.49
C ASP A 583 -6.44 15.55 17.24
N PRO A 584 -5.52 15.50 16.26
CA PRO A 584 -5.59 16.32 15.06
C PRO A 584 -6.71 15.94 14.09
N GLU A 585 -7.11 14.67 14.04
CA GLU A 585 -8.19 14.17 13.19
C GLU A 585 -9.55 14.64 13.74
N LEU A 586 -9.75 14.56 15.05
CA LEU A 586 -10.97 15.09 15.70
C LEU A 586 -11.07 16.62 15.50
N LYS A 587 -9.96 17.35 15.59
CA LYS A 587 -9.90 18.79 15.25
C LYS A 587 -10.33 19.07 13.83
N ALA A 588 -9.80 18.33 12.84
CA ALA A 588 -10.16 18.51 11.44
C ALA A 588 -11.64 18.20 11.19
N SER A 589 -12.14 17.13 11.80
CA SER A 589 -13.55 16.72 11.70
C SER A 589 -14.51 17.75 12.30
N LEU A 590 -14.20 18.34 13.47
CA LEU A 590 -15.01 19.42 14.04
C LEU A 590 -14.85 20.74 13.30
N ALA A 591 -13.64 21.10 12.84
CA ALA A 591 -13.42 22.30 12.06
C ALA A 591 -14.27 22.27 10.77
N ARG A 592 -14.34 21.12 10.10
CA ARG A 592 -15.22 20.88 8.97
C ARG A 592 -16.67 21.19 9.31
N ARG A 593 -17.23 20.59 10.38
CA ARG A 593 -18.63 20.82 10.79
C ARG A 593 -18.91 22.27 11.18
N GLN A 594 -17.95 22.93 11.83
CA GLN A 594 -18.07 24.33 12.19
C GLN A 594 -18.11 25.24 10.97
N ILE A 595 -17.27 24.97 9.96
CA ILE A 595 -17.31 25.66 8.67
C ILE A 595 -18.67 25.46 8.00
N GLN A 596 -19.16 24.21 7.94
CA GLN A 596 -20.47 23.89 7.35
C GLN A 596 -21.61 24.63 8.08
N THR A 597 -21.56 24.72 9.42
CA THR A 597 -22.53 25.47 10.22
C THR A 597 -22.51 26.96 9.90
N PHE A 598 -21.33 27.58 9.79
CA PHE A 598 -21.25 29.01 9.42
C PHE A 598 -21.76 29.27 7.99
N LEU A 599 -21.52 28.35 7.06
CA LEU A 599 -22.07 28.43 5.70
C LEU A 599 -23.60 28.27 5.72
N ALA A 600 -24.11 27.28 6.45
CA ALA A 600 -25.53 26.99 6.59
C ALA A 600 -26.34 28.14 7.21
N THR A 601 -25.71 28.86 8.15
CA THR A 601 -26.31 30.00 8.87
C THR A 601 -25.94 31.36 8.29
N GLU A 602 -25.23 31.38 7.15
CA GLU A 602 -24.80 32.60 6.44
C GLU A 602 -23.96 33.57 7.30
N ARG A 603 -23.26 33.06 8.33
CA ARG A 603 -22.44 33.84 9.28
C ARG A 603 -21.05 34.14 8.72
N LYS A 604 -20.99 34.92 7.64
CA LYS A 604 -19.75 35.21 6.89
C LYS A 604 -18.62 35.83 7.74
N THR A 605 -18.95 36.72 8.68
CA THR A 605 -17.94 37.40 9.51
C THR A 605 -17.23 36.43 10.44
N GLU A 606 -17.98 35.54 11.07
CA GLU A 606 -17.47 34.50 11.95
C GLU A 606 -16.70 33.44 11.18
N LEU A 607 -17.19 33.04 10.00
CA LEU A 607 -16.46 32.16 9.09
C LEU A 607 -15.08 32.73 8.76
N LYS A 608 -15.01 34.01 8.37
CA LYS A 608 -13.74 34.68 8.06
C LYS A 608 -12.77 34.70 9.24
N LYS A 609 -13.28 34.94 10.46
CA LYS A 609 -12.47 34.91 11.69
C LYS A 609 -11.97 33.50 11.99
N PHE A 610 -12.82 32.49 11.81
CA PHE A 610 -12.50 31.09 12.04
C PHE A 610 -11.41 30.61 11.08
N ILE A 611 -11.62 30.75 9.76
CA ILE A 611 -10.65 30.35 8.73
C ILE A 611 -9.26 30.98 8.95
N ARG A 612 -9.19 32.25 9.39
CA ARG A 612 -7.91 32.92 9.68
C ARG A 612 -7.17 32.39 10.90
N ARG A 613 -7.88 31.75 11.84
CA ARG A 613 -7.32 31.20 13.08
C ARG A 613 -7.05 29.70 12.98
N THR A 614 -7.76 29.01 12.09
CA THR A 614 -7.56 27.59 11.85
C THR A 614 -6.22 27.35 11.12
N PRO A 615 -5.35 26.46 11.63
CA PRO A 615 -4.10 26.13 10.95
C PRO A 615 -4.33 25.60 9.53
N SER A 616 -3.43 25.95 8.60
CA SER A 616 -3.51 25.46 7.21
C SER A 616 -3.42 23.93 7.13
N SER A 617 -2.72 23.26 8.04
CA SER A 617 -2.70 21.79 8.11
C SER A 617 -4.08 21.20 8.33
N THR A 618 -4.91 21.82 9.17
CA THR A 618 -6.30 21.41 9.43
C THR A 618 -7.23 21.74 8.25
N LEU A 619 -7.09 22.92 7.64
CA LEU A 619 -7.91 23.32 6.48
C LEU A 619 -7.59 22.50 5.21
N LEU A 620 -6.35 22.05 5.08
CA LEU A 620 -5.87 21.25 3.95
C LEU A 620 -5.92 19.74 4.21
N ASP A 621 -6.39 19.32 5.38
CA ASP A 621 -6.67 17.92 5.68
C ASP A 621 -7.78 17.40 4.77
N PHE A 622 -7.66 16.14 4.33
CA PHE A 622 -8.59 15.55 3.37
C PHE A 622 -10.04 15.58 3.89
N SER A 623 -10.27 15.38 5.19
CA SER A 623 -11.61 15.43 5.78
C SER A 623 -12.23 16.83 5.69
N CYS A 624 -11.43 17.90 5.85
CA CYS A 624 -11.91 19.28 5.97
C CYS A 624 -11.86 20.08 4.64
N LEU A 625 -11.07 19.63 3.67
CA LEU A 625 -10.73 20.40 2.48
C LEU A 625 -11.95 20.80 1.64
N ALA A 626 -12.95 19.93 1.47
CA ALA A 626 -14.17 20.25 0.71
C ALA A 626 -14.98 21.40 1.34
N ALA A 627 -15.11 21.40 2.66
CA ALA A 627 -15.76 22.48 3.41
C ALA A 627 -14.93 23.77 3.33
N SER A 628 -13.60 23.66 3.43
CA SER A 628 -12.68 24.81 3.30
C SER A 628 -12.75 25.47 1.93
N ILE A 629 -12.84 24.69 0.84
CA ILE A 629 -13.06 25.22 -0.52
C ILE A 629 -14.37 26.01 -0.60
N SER A 630 -15.45 25.47 -0.02
CA SER A 630 -16.75 26.15 0.03
C SER A 630 -16.67 27.44 0.84
N ALA A 631 -15.92 27.45 1.95
CA ALA A 631 -15.67 28.64 2.75
C ALA A 631 -14.89 29.71 1.98
N TRP A 632 -13.79 29.35 1.31
CA TRP A 632 -13.00 30.28 0.52
C TRP A 632 -13.84 30.91 -0.60
N ARG A 633 -14.67 30.12 -1.29
CA ARG A 633 -15.63 30.65 -2.28
C ARG A 633 -16.63 31.63 -1.67
N ALA A 634 -17.21 31.31 -0.50
CA ALA A 634 -18.16 32.19 0.18
C ALA A 634 -17.56 33.50 0.72
N LEU A 635 -16.23 33.52 0.90
CA LEU A 635 -15.42 34.64 1.35
C LEU A 635 -14.71 35.39 0.22
N ASP A 636 -15.01 35.06 -1.05
CA ASP A 636 -14.40 35.65 -2.25
C ASP A 636 -12.87 35.44 -2.35
N GLN A 637 -12.36 34.33 -1.81
CA GLN A 637 -10.96 33.90 -1.82
C GLN A 637 -10.71 32.87 -2.94
N GLN A 638 -10.73 33.31 -4.20
CA GLN A 638 -10.70 32.40 -5.35
C GLN A 638 -9.37 31.64 -5.52
N GLU A 639 -8.23 32.26 -5.22
CA GLU A 639 -6.92 31.62 -5.38
C GLU A 639 -6.74 30.43 -4.42
N GLU A 640 -7.16 30.60 -3.16
CA GLU A 640 -7.18 29.54 -2.16
C GLU A 640 -8.17 28.44 -2.55
N ALA A 641 -9.35 28.81 -3.06
CA ALA A 641 -10.33 27.85 -3.55
C ALA A 641 -9.80 27.03 -4.73
N GLU A 642 -9.14 27.64 -5.72
CA GLU A 642 -8.54 26.96 -6.87
C GLU A 642 -7.41 26.01 -6.45
N THR A 643 -6.55 26.46 -5.53
CA THR A 643 -5.48 25.63 -4.97
C THR A 643 -6.06 24.43 -4.22
N GLY A 644 -7.09 24.66 -3.40
CA GLY A 644 -7.81 23.62 -2.68
C GLY A 644 -8.46 22.61 -3.63
N VAL A 645 -9.13 23.07 -4.67
CA VAL A 645 -9.75 22.20 -5.70
C VAL A 645 -8.70 21.33 -6.37
N LYS A 646 -7.56 21.90 -6.79
CA LYS A 646 -6.49 21.12 -7.42
C LYS A 646 -5.98 20.00 -6.52
N ARG A 647 -5.76 20.30 -5.24
CA ARG A 647 -5.33 19.30 -4.23
C ARG A 647 -6.41 18.24 -4.03
N LEU A 648 -7.66 18.65 -3.82
CA LEU A 648 -8.76 17.74 -3.56
C LEU A 648 -9.02 16.80 -4.74
N LYS A 649 -8.97 17.30 -5.98
CA LYS A 649 -9.09 16.48 -7.19
C LYS A 649 -8.04 15.37 -7.23
N SER A 650 -6.77 15.69 -7.00
CA SER A 650 -5.70 14.69 -6.95
C SER A 650 -5.95 13.62 -5.89
N SER A 651 -6.40 14.03 -4.70
CA SER A 651 -6.71 13.08 -3.61
C SER A 651 -7.93 12.22 -3.91
N LEU A 652 -9.00 12.79 -4.49
CA LEU A 652 -10.21 12.06 -4.86
C LEU A 652 -9.95 11.06 -5.99
N VAL A 653 -9.08 11.41 -6.96
CA VAL A 653 -8.67 10.48 -8.03
C VAL A 653 -7.96 9.27 -7.45
N GLN A 654 -7.00 9.48 -6.56
CA GLN A 654 -6.29 8.37 -5.92
C GLN A 654 -7.22 7.53 -5.03
N ALA A 655 -8.06 8.18 -4.22
CA ALA A 655 -8.99 7.51 -3.32
C ALA A 655 -10.02 6.67 -4.09
N MET A 656 -10.61 7.22 -5.15
CA MET A 656 -11.59 6.50 -5.99
C MET A 656 -10.93 5.36 -6.74
N GLY A 657 -9.70 5.56 -7.24
CA GLY A 657 -8.94 4.52 -7.91
C GLY A 657 -8.72 3.32 -6.99
N ALA A 658 -8.25 3.58 -5.77
CA ALA A 658 -8.04 2.56 -4.76
C ALA A 658 -9.37 1.91 -4.31
N ALA A 659 -10.43 2.69 -4.12
CA ALA A 659 -11.74 2.16 -3.73
C ALA A 659 -12.35 1.26 -4.81
N TRP A 660 -12.21 1.65 -6.09
CA TRP A 660 -12.70 0.89 -7.23
C TRP A 660 -11.87 -0.38 -7.46
N SER A 661 -10.54 -0.30 -7.34
CA SER A 661 -9.68 -1.48 -7.46
C SER A 661 -9.93 -2.50 -6.35
N LEU A 662 -10.16 -2.02 -5.13
CA LEU A 662 -10.51 -2.86 -3.97
C LEU A 662 -11.97 -3.33 -3.99
N ARG A 663 -12.78 -2.85 -4.95
CA ARG A 663 -14.23 -3.13 -5.00
C ARG A 663 -14.91 -2.83 -3.66
N SER A 664 -14.63 -1.66 -3.10
CA SER A 664 -15.21 -1.23 -1.82
C SER A 664 -16.33 -0.22 -2.07
N VAL A 665 -17.58 -0.71 -2.19
CA VAL A 665 -18.76 0.16 -2.40
C VAL A 665 -18.91 1.19 -1.28
N ARG A 666 -18.54 0.84 -0.05
CA ARG A 666 -18.51 1.77 1.10
C ARG A 666 -17.60 2.96 0.85
N ARG A 667 -16.34 2.71 0.47
CA ARG A 667 -15.36 3.77 0.18
C ARG A 667 -15.82 4.60 -1.03
N ILE A 668 -16.34 3.94 -2.07
CA ILE A 668 -16.90 4.62 -3.25
C ILE A 668 -18.02 5.58 -2.82
N ASN A 669 -18.97 5.14 -2.00
CA ASN A 669 -20.05 6.00 -1.52
C ASN A 669 -19.53 7.22 -0.74
N GLY A 670 -18.59 7.04 0.20
CA GLY A 670 -18.01 8.16 0.93
C GLY A 670 -17.24 9.14 0.02
N ILE A 671 -16.58 8.64 -1.03
CA ILE A 671 -15.90 9.48 -2.01
C ILE A 671 -16.91 10.21 -2.90
N LEU A 672 -18.02 9.57 -3.31
CA LEU A 672 -19.09 10.21 -4.09
C LEU A 672 -19.79 11.33 -3.30
N GLU A 673 -19.93 11.18 -1.98
CA GLU A 673 -20.39 12.26 -1.09
C GLU A 673 -19.43 13.45 -1.13
N ALA A 674 -18.11 13.21 -0.99
CA ALA A 674 -17.11 14.28 -1.11
C ALA A 674 -17.07 14.93 -2.50
N VAL A 675 -17.26 14.17 -3.58
CA VAL A 675 -17.37 14.71 -4.95
C VAL A 675 -18.61 15.59 -5.11
N THR A 676 -19.70 15.25 -4.43
CA THR A 676 -20.95 16.03 -4.44
C THR A 676 -20.78 17.41 -3.82
N ASP A 677 -19.98 17.52 -2.76
CA ASP A 677 -19.64 18.80 -2.14
C ASP A 677 -18.84 19.71 -3.08
N VAL A 678 -17.96 19.13 -3.91
CA VAL A 678 -17.16 19.88 -4.90
C VAL A 678 -17.97 20.25 -6.13
N LYS A 679 -19.05 19.50 -6.42
CA LYS A 679 -19.92 19.62 -7.60
C LYS A 679 -19.16 19.43 -8.93
N ASP A 680 -18.27 18.44 -8.98
CA ASP A 680 -17.50 18.12 -10.20
C ASP A 680 -17.75 16.68 -10.68
N PRO A 681 -18.63 16.47 -11.68
CA PRO A 681 -18.92 15.13 -12.19
C PRO A 681 -17.75 14.47 -12.92
N SER A 682 -16.71 15.21 -13.34
CA SER A 682 -15.54 14.62 -13.99
C SER A 682 -14.72 13.72 -13.07
N LEU A 683 -14.94 13.84 -11.75
CA LEU A 683 -14.33 13.00 -10.72
C LEU A 683 -15.03 11.65 -10.56
N VAL A 684 -16.17 11.44 -11.22
CA VAL A 684 -16.80 10.12 -11.32
C VAL A 684 -16.23 9.41 -12.56
N PRO A 685 -15.48 8.32 -12.39
CA PRO A 685 -14.89 7.61 -13.52
C PRO A 685 -15.93 7.10 -14.52
N PRO A 686 -15.65 7.19 -15.83
CA PRO A 686 -16.41 6.44 -16.84
C PRO A 686 -16.30 4.93 -16.58
N GLY A 687 -17.39 4.17 -16.71
CA GLY A 687 -17.39 2.72 -16.48
C GLY A 687 -17.62 2.28 -15.03
N LEU A 688 -17.54 3.20 -14.05
CA LEU A 688 -17.70 2.87 -12.63
C LEU A 688 -19.10 2.30 -12.35
N GLU A 689 -20.15 2.90 -12.90
CA GLU A 689 -21.53 2.47 -12.66
C GLU A 689 -21.78 1.07 -13.23
N GLU A 690 -21.32 0.81 -14.45
CA GLU A 690 -21.43 -0.50 -15.09
C GLU A 690 -20.70 -1.58 -14.31
N ASP A 691 -19.53 -1.26 -13.76
CA ASP A 691 -18.80 -2.17 -12.90
C ASP A 691 -19.57 -2.39 -11.58
N LEU A 692 -20.02 -1.34 -10.90
CA LEU A 692 -20.80 -1.47 -9.65
C LEU A 692 -21.99 -2.43 -9.84
N ILE A 693 -22.74 -2.31 -10.94
CA ILE A 693 -23.85 -3.22 -11.26
C ILE A 693 -23.39 -4.69 -11.37
N ARG A 694 -22.17 -4.94 -11.83
CA ARG A 694 -21.63 -6.30 -12.01
C ARG A 694 -21.16 -6.96 -10.72
N TRP A 695 -20.67 -6.19 -9.74
CA TRP A 695 -19.99 -6.77 -8.57
C TRP A 695 -20.59 -6.41 -7.20
N VAL A 696 -21.49 -5.43 -7.10
CA VAL A 696 -22.19 -5.13 -5.84
C VAL A 696 -23.40 -6.05 -5.72
N ALA A 697 -23.34 -7.02 -4.80
CA ALA A 697 -24.46 -7.94 -4.58
C ALA A 697 -25.62 -7.30 -3.79
N GLU A 698 -25.32 -6.33 -2.92
CA GLU A 698 -26.28 -5.72 -2.01
C GLU A 698 -27.09 -4.60 -2.71
N PRO A 699 -28.40 -4.78 -2.94
CA PRO A 699 -29.19 -3.82 -3.71
C PRO A 699 -29.21 -2.41 -3.11
N LYS A 700 -29.28 -2.29 -1.78
CA LYS A 700 -29.30 -0.98 -1.10
C LYS A 700 -28.01 -0.18 -1.30
N ASP A 701 -26.86 -0.86 -1.32
CA ASP A 701 -25.56 -0.21 -1.50
C ASP A 701 -25.37 0.21 -2.97
N LEU A 702 -25.83 -0.63 -3.92
CA LEU A 702 -25.86 -0.29 -5.34
C LEU A 702 -26.80 0.89 -5.63
N ALA A 703 -28.01 0.89 -5.05
CA ALA A 703 -28.98 1.98 -5.20
C ALA A 703 -28.41 3.31 -4.69
N ALA A 704 -27.73 3.30 -3.53
CA ALA A 704 -27.06 4.48 -2.99
C ALA A 704 -25.98 5.03 -3.93
N ALA A 705 -25.10 4.17 -4.45
CA ALA A 705 -24.04 4.59 -5.36
C ALA A 705 -24.61 5.17 -6.67
N ARG A 706 -25.59 4.48 -7.27
CA ARG A 706 -26.27 4.92 -8.50
C ARG A 706 -27.02 6.23 -8.31
N PHE A 707 -27.67 6.42 -7.17
CA PHE A 707 -28.33 7.68 -6.83
C PHE A 707 -27.36 8.85 -6.79
N MET A 708 -26.18 8.68 -6.17
CA MET A 708 -25.15 9.73 -6.10
C MET A 708 -24.53 10.01 -7.47
N ILE A 709 -24.25 8.98 -8.27
CA ILE A 709 -23.74 9.12 -9.64
C ILE A 709 -24.76 9.87 -10.51
N ALA A 710 -26.04 9.50 -10.43
CA ALA A 710 -27.12 10.17 -11.16
C ALA A 710 -27.26 11.64 -10.75
N TYR A 711 -27.18 11.94 -9.45
CA TYR A 711 -27.22 13.32 -8.95
C TYR A 711 -26.06 14.15 -9.51
N LEU A 712 -24.82 13.62 -9.47
CA LEU A 712 -23.63 14.30 -9.99
C LEU A 712 -23.72 14.56 -11.49
N ARG A 713 -24.28 13.63 -12.25
CA ARG A 713 -24.51 13.75 -13.70
C ARG A 713 -25.75 14.58 -14.06
N GLU A 714 -26.47 15.09 -13.07
CA GLU A 714 -27.76 15.77 -13.24
C GLU A 714 -28.81 14.92 -13.98
N ASP A 715 -28.73 13.59 -13.90
CA ASP A 715 -29.78 12.69 -14.35
C ASP A 715 -30.91 12.66 -13.31
N TRP A 716 -31.70 13.73 -13.31
CA TRP A 716 -32.78 13.95 -12.36
C TRP A 716 -33.85 12.86 -12.41
N LYS A 717 -34.06 12.22 -13.57
CA LYS A 717 -35.04 11.15 -13.74
C LYS A 717 -34.62 9.91 -12.97
N THR A 718 -33.38 9.46 -13.16
CA THR A 718 -32.84 8.31 -12.43
C THR A 718 -32.71 8.61 -10.94
N CYS A 719 -32.22 9.81 -10.59
CA CYS A 719 -32.08 10.23 -9.20
C CYS A 719 -33.45 10.23 -8.47
N ALA A 720 -34.48 10.85 -9.05
CA ALA A 720 -35.83 10.86 -8.49
C ALA A 720 -36.45 9.45 -8.40
N GLY A 721 -36.19 8.58 -9.40
CA GLY A 721 -36.65 7.19 -9.40
C GLY A 721 -36.05 6.34 -8.28
N LEU A 722 -34.82 6.63 -7.83
CA LEU A 722 -34.13 5.91 -6.77
C LEU A 722 -34.37 6.51 -5.37
N SER A 723 -34.86 7.75 -5.26
CA SER A 723 -35.04 8.48 -4.00
C SER A 723 -35.74 7.68 -2.91
N GLY A 724 -36.89 7.07 -3.23
CA GLY A 724 -37.70 6.32 -2.26
C GLY A 724 -37.02 5.04 -1.75
N GLU A 725 -36.20 4.40 -2.58
CA GLU A 725 -35.42 3.22 -2.17
C GLU A 725 -34.26 3.64 -1.25
N VAL A 726 -33.50 4.64 -1.66
CA VAL A 726 -32.33 5.13 -0.93
C VAL A 726 -32.68 5.67 0.46
N ILE A 727 -33.80 6.37 0.58
CA ILE A 727 -34.29 6.88 1.86
C ILE A 727 -34.80 5.76 2.76
N ARG A 728 -35.60 4.84 2.22
CA ARG A 728 -36.13 3.71 3.00
C ARG A 728 -35.03 2.84 3.58
N ASN A 729 -33.95 2.64 2.82
CA ASN A 729 -32.83 1.81 3.24
C ASN A 729 -31.93 2.48 4.28
N ARG A 730 -31.90 3.82 4.35
CA ARG A 730 -31.09 4.59 5.31
C ARG A 730 -31.80 5.90 5.71
N PRO A 731 -32.86 5.84 6.54
CA PRO A 731 -33.75 6.97 6.79
C PRO A 731 -33.11 8.11 7.59
N THR A 732 -31.97 7.87 8.27
CA THR A 732 -31.25 8.85 9.10
C THR A 732 -30.11 9.55 8.35
N VAL A 733 -29.85 9.17 7.09
CA VAL A 733 -28.87 9.86 6.23
C VAL A 733 -29.54 11.05 5.55
N TYR A 734 -29.80 12.10 6.32
CA TYR A 734 -30.55 13.27 5.88
C TYR A 734 -29.99 14.03 4.67
N PRO A 735 -28.66 14.09 4.41
CA PRO A 735 -28.17 14.65 3.14
C PRO A 735 -28.89 14.10 1.91
N ARG A 736 -29.28 12.82 1.93
CA ARG A 736 -30.00 12.18 0.81
C ARG A 736 -31.41 12.71 0.61
N TYR A 737 -32.07 13.21 1.66
CA TYR A 737 -33.38 13.85 1.54
C TYR A 737 -33.29 15.17 0.77
N PHE A 738 -32.24 15.95 1.00
CA PHE A 738 -32.00 17.16 0.21
C PHE A 738 -31.79 16.82 -1.27
N LEU A 739 -30.87 15.89 -1.56
CA LEU A 739 -30.55 15.48 -2.93
C LEU A 739 -31.79 14.92 -3.66
N ALA A 740 -32.56 14.08 -2.97
CA ALA A 740 -33.81 13.50 -3.48
C ALA A 740 -34.89 14.57 -3.69
N GLY A 741 -35.08 15.47 -2.72
CA GLY A 741 -36.03 16.57 -2.81
C GLY A 741 -35.72 17.51 -3.97
N LYS A 742 -34.43 17.81 -4.19
CA LYS A 742 -33.95 18.59 -5.32
C LYS A 742 -34.19 17.89 -6.66
N ALA A 743 -33.90 16.60 -6.76
CA ALA A 743 -34.17 15.82 -7.97
C ALA A 743 -35.68 15.79 -8.30
N CYS A 744 -36.52 15.52 -7.31
CA CYS A 744 -37.98 15.56 -7.46
C CYS A 744 -38.47 16.94 -7.91
N ALA A 745 -37.93 18.03 -7.33
CA ALA A 745 -38.28 19.39 -7.72
C ALA A 745 -37.90 19.68 -9.18
N LYS A 746 -36.70 19.27 -9.62
CA LYS A 746 -36.23 19.40 -11.01
C LYS A 746 -37.10 18.61 -12.00
N MET A 747 -37.69 17.50 -11.55
CA MET A 747 -38.65 16.71 -12.32
C MET A 747 -40.09 17.22 -12.27
N GLY A 748 -40.36 18.33 -11.57
CA GLY A 748 -41.72 18.86 -11.39
C GLY A 748 -42.61 18.04 -10.43
N LEU A 749 -42.02 17.10 -9.69
CA LEU A 749 -42.71 16.23 -8.73
C LEU A 749 -42.85 16.93 -7.37
N LYS A 750 -43.58 18.05 -7.35
CA LYS A 750 -43.73 18.93 -6.17
C LYS A 750 -44.20 18.18 -4.92
N ASP A 751 -45.20 17.31 -5.05
CA ASP A 751 -45.79 16.57 -3.93
C ASP A 751 -44.79 15.61 -3.27
N GLN A 752 -43.76 15.18 -4.00
CA GLN A 752 -42.67 14.36 -3.45
C GLN A 752 -41.53 15.24 -2.94
N ALA A 753 -41.21 16.35 -3.62
CA ALA A 753 -40.10 17.23 -3.26
C ALA A 753 -40.30 17.93 -1.91
N VAL A 754 -41.50 18.49 -1.69
CA VAL A 754 -41.82 19.25 -0.47
C VAL A 754 -41.61 18.45 0.82
N PRO A 755 -42.19 17.24 1.00
CA PRO A 755 -41.99 16.48 2.24
C PRO A 755 -40.51 16.12 2.48
N LEU A 756 -39.77 15.78 1.42
CA LEU A 756 -38.33 15.47 1.52
C LEU A 756 -37.52 16.66 2.02
N LEU A 757 -37.74 17.84 1.44
CA LEU A 757 -37.06 19.07 1.86
C LEU A 757 -37.44 19.49 3.28
N LYS A 758 -38.70 19.28 3.69
CA LYS A 758 -39.14 19.52 5.07
C LYS A 758 -38.42 18.62 6.05
N THR A 759 -38.37 17.31 5.80
CA THR A 759 -37.63 16.38 6.66
C THR A 759 -36.15 16.75 6.75
N TYR A 760 -35.52 17.11 5.63
CA TYR A 760 -34.12 17.57 5.65
C TYR A 760 -33.92 18.78 6.56
N LEU A 761 -34.74 19.83 6.38
CA LEU A 761 -34.63 21.08 7.14
C LEU A 761 -35.03 20.94 8.62
N GLU A 762 -35.90 19.99 8.94
CA GLU A 762 -36.28 19.67 10.32
C GLU A 762 -35.15 18.96 11.06
N LYS A 763 -34.44 18.05 10.38
CA LYS A 763 -33.49 17.14 11.00
C LYS A 763 -32.02 17.54 10.88
N THR A 764 -31.71 18.59 10.12
CA THR A 764 -30.34 19.01 9.81
C THR A 764 -30.15 20.48 10.07
N HIS A 765 -29.09 20.83 10.80
CA HIS A 765 -28.77 22.21 11.20
C HIS A 765 -27.34 22.65 10.87
N ASP A 766 -26.45 21.73 10.50
CA ASP A 766 -25.01 21.95 10.34
C ASP A 766 -24.47 21.66 8.93
N GLU A 767 -25.32 21.69 7.89
CA GLU A 767 -24.92 21.33 6.52
C GLU A 767 -25.02 22.47 5.49
N ILE A 768 -24.06 22.49 4.55
CA ILE A 768 -23.92 23.53 3.51
C ILE A 768 -25.20 23.76 2.69
N PRO A 769 -25.96 22.73 2.28
CA PRO A 769 -27.13 22.93 1.41
C PRO A 769 -28.37 23.56 2.08
N ILE A 770 -28.36 23.83 3.39
CA ILE A 770 -29.54 24.37 4.11
C ILE A 770 -30.13 25.64 3.46
N PRO A 771 -29.35 26.68 3.10
CA PRO A 771 -29.90 27.86 2.42
C PRO A 771 -30.55 27.53 1.08
N GLU A 772 -29.94 26.62 0.29
CA GLU A 772 -30.48 26.16 -0.99
C GLU A 772 -31.80 25.39 -0.79
N ALA A 773 -31.85 24.50 0.20
CA ALA A 773 -33.05 23.74 0.55
C ALA A 773 -34.21 24.65 0.97
N ARG A 774 -33.94 25.69 1.77
CA ARG A 774 -34.95 26.70 2.16
C ARG A 774 -35.48 27.48 0.95
N ALA A 775 -34.59 27.94 0.09
CA ALA A 775 -34.96 28.67 -1.12
C ALA A 775 -35.80 27.81 -2.07
N LEU A 776 -35.40 26.55 -2.24
CA LEU A 776 -36.11 25.59 -3.07
C LEU A 776 -37.50 25.27 -2.49
N LEU A 777 -37.59 25.00 -1.19
CA LEU A 777 -38.86 24.75 -0.52
C LEU A 777 -39.81 25.95 -0.68
N LYS A 778 -39.31 27.18 -0.46
CA LYS A 778 -40.10 28.41 -0.66
C LYS A 778 -40.56 28.61 -2.10
N SER A 779 -39.77 28.19 -3.09
CA SER A 779 -40.17 28.27 -4.51
C SER A 779 -41.23 27.23 -4.89
N LEU A 780 -41.32 26.15 -4.12
CA LEU A 780 -42.29 25.08 -4.33
C LEU A 780 -43.57 25.36 -3.55
N GLU A 781 -43.50 25.90 -2.35
CA GLU A 781 -44.68 26.27 -1.57
C GLU A 781 -45.36 27.53 -2.12
N PRO A 782 -46.71 27.57 -2.15
CA PRO A 782 -47.48 28.68 -2.71
C PRO A 782 -47.35 29.99 -1.94
#